data_AF-A0A5B1RDK9-F1
#
_entry.id   AF-A0A5B1RDK9-F1
#
_cell.length_a   1.000
_cell.length_b   1.000
_cell.length_c   1.000
_cell.angle_alpha   90.00
_cell.angle_beta   90.00
_cell.angle_gamma   90.00
#
_symmetry.space_group_name_H-M   'P 1'
#
loop_
_entity.id
_entity.type
_entity.pdbx_description
1 polymer ?
#
loop_
_entity_poly.entity_id
_entity_poly.type
_entity_poly.pdbx_seq_one_letter_code
_entity_poly.pdbx_strand_id
1 'polypeptide(L)'
;HPKPSMTFGRGKTFLDRFHADQFSEERQENLYYPFLSREEWQFAAFLERCSLSNQEIDELLALDLMKQLPLSFRNATQLRGRIELLPAGPQWHYITLTVDRFPTKKPIRLFYRDGIDCLEFLFGNPAFKGHMDFDPRRDVIPAGATLAGVVLSSDKTMLTNGSGNRVAHPLLMSLANIHLNVRMKSSQNSMLLAALLPCPEFLCAKPHRGVLESRVFHRCVDIVCRPLKMAASMGRMMVDPAGYSRFCFTPLVAYIVDNPEAQLIACVGGKNSALTTAMYKQFGDPFPHQARTAATTLNQIKSLAAEAPDPWDLPTYVRKAKEHRLNGVSNPFWRDWPLSDPSAFLTPEPLHQWHKMCWDHDINWCRQVVGSAELDFRYSVLQPRIGFRHFGDGISHLKQVTGREHRDIQRYLVGCIAGAAPGPFVTCIRVLADFRYLAQAPVITDDVISRLDNCLKVFHENKQCILELGARRGKGNKLISDWYIPKLELMQSVTRSIRLTAAPIQWTADVTEHSHIAFVKAPFRRSNRRDYDPQICCALDRAEKCHLFDLATSMCETVDGLSSDDDLDLEDDDEAEEGSDACWDTSQVVDNDLGARRPLPDYFALATSIKHRSRVFATSSTAFRLNYRSKHNFMTINDAAILFNVPDLQLALVEYIQRCGDTSTSAPVIGGRRGARAGKELPFDSIEIWYNVRVQTKSPYDPTCPTQPQNIQAQPPSTTWPHGRHDSVMVISDMTVPWPVHADIQLIFRPLAESTVAPYLAYAYRFDFLSQGPPAGHANGVHQFTPDPTTGLYILRKATRSDGSRMGGIIPLSQIRMPVQLIPRFGKVADSRMDAKNSLACCQDFYLNHYVDKDTF
;
A
#
# COMPACT_ATOMS: atom_id res chain seq x y z
N HIS A 1 -3.61 29.47 7.75
CA HIS A 1 -2.88 30.65 7.22
C HIS A 1 -3.92 31.71 6.85
N PRO A 2 -3.66 33.03 7.06
CA PRO A 2 -4.69 34.06 6.94
C PRO A 2 -5.17 34.37 5.50
N LYS A 3 -4.45 33.92 4.46
CA LYS A 3 -4.84 34.08 3.04
C LYS A 3 -4.55 32.83 2.19
N PRO A 4 -5.37 32.49 1.19
CA PRO A 4 -5.08 31.41 0.25
C PRO A 4 -3.87 31.73 -0.64
N SER A 5 -3.31 30.71 -1.28
CA SER A 5 -2.29 30.85 -2.31
C SER A 5 -2.81 31.69 -3.47
N MET A 6 -2.00 32.64 -3.95
CA MET A 6 -2.32 33.51 -5.08
C MET A 6 -1.65 33.00 -6.36
N THR A 7 -2.27 33.33 -7.49
CA THR A 7 -1.70 33.15 -8.83
C THR A 7 -1.24 34.50 -9.38
N PHE A 8 -0.13 34.50 -10.13
CA PHE A 8 0.54 35.69 -10.65
C PHE A 8 0.56 35.68 -12.19
N GLY A 9 -0.59 35.36 -12.79
CA GLY A 9 -0.74 35.24 -14.25
C GLY A 9 -0.48 33.82 -14.77
N ARG A 10 -0.27 33.72 -16.09
CA ARG A 10 -0.01 32.46 -16.81
C ARG A 10 1.48 32.29 -17.08
N GLY A 11 1.97 31.06 -16.99
CA GLY A 11 3.31 30.69 -17.43
C GLY A 11 3.27 29.60 -18.50
N LYS A 12 4.42 29.34 -19.15
CA LYS A 12 4.53 28.30 -20.17
C LYS A 12 4.39 26.92 -19.55
N THR A 13 3.33 26.22 -19.92
CA THR A 13 3.05 24.82 -19.54
C THR A 13 4.00 23.85 -20.26
N PHE A 14 3.94 22.57 -19.87
CA PHE A 14 4.60 21.49 -20.59
C PHE A 14 4.20 21.48 -22.08
N LEU A 15 2.91 21.59 -22.37
CA LEU A 15 2.39 21.53 -23.73
C LEU A 15 2.78 22.79 -24.54
N ASP A 16 2.81 23.97 -23.91
CA ASP A 16 3.32 25.19 -24.58
C ASP A 16 4.79 25.05 -24.99
N ARG A 17 5.60 24.35 -24.18
CA ARG A 17 7.00 24.06 -24.52
C ARG A 17 7.09 23.05 -25.65
N PHE A 18 6.24 22.02 -25.64
CA PHE A 18 6.16 21.04 -26.71
C PHE A 18 5.77 21.67 -28.06
N HIS A 19 4.81 22.60 -28.08
CA HIS A 19 4.40 23.29 -29.31
C HIS A 19 5.35 24.40 -29.76
N ALA A 20 6.34 24.77 -28.94
CA ALA A 20 7.30 25.83 -29.24
C ALA A 20 8.74 25.33 -29.33
N ASP A 21 8.96 24.01 -29.35
CA ASP A 21 10.30 23.45 -29.57
C ASP A 21 10.69 23.48 -31.06
N GLN A 22 11.92 23.08 -31.35
CA GLN A 22 12.51 23.11 -32.68
C GLN A 22 11.78 22.26 -33.75
N PHE A 23 10.91 21.33 -33.35
CA PHE A 23 10.17 20.43 -34.24
C PHE A 23 8.68 20.78 -34.34
N SER A 24 8.32 22.01 -33.94
CA SER A 24 6.93 22.45 -33.95
C SER A 24 6.32 22.48 -35.35
N GLU A 25 7.10 22.81 -36.37
CA GLU A 25 6.62 22.89 -37.76
C GLU A 25 6.36 21.49 -38.33
N GLU A 26 7.30 20.56 -38.16
CA GLU A 26 7.15 19.17 -38.59
C GLU A 26 5.98 18.48 -37.88
N ARG A 27 5.74 18.82 -36.61
CA ARG A 27 4.61 18.27 -35.85
C ARG A 27 3.24 18.82 -36.23
N GLN A 28 3.16 19.88 -37.04
CA GLN A 28 1.89 20.29 -37.66
C GLN A 28 1.47 19.31 -38.76
N GLU A 29 2.43 18.75 -39.49
CA GLU A 29 2.16 17.74 -40.54
C GLU A 29 2.11 16.32 -39.96
N ASN A 30 2.96 16.03 -38.97
CA ASN A 30 3.06 14.74 -38.33
C ASN A 30 3.36 14.88 -36.84
N LEU A 31 2.31 14.81 -36.01
CA LEU A 31 2.39 14.90 -34.56
C LEU A 31 3.45 13.96 -33.94
N TYR A 32 3.74 12.83 -34.59
CA TYR A 32 4.68 11.81 -34.12
C TYR A 32 6.13 12.02 -34.58
N TYR A 33 6.47 13.12 -35.27
CA TYR A 33 7.84 13.48 -35.60
C TYR A 33 8.73 13.50 -34.33
N PRO A 34 9.92 12.85 -34.33
CA PRO A 34 10.75 12.44 -35.46
C PRO A 34 10.46 11.04 -36.03
N PHE A 35 9.38 10.38 -35.62
CA PHE A 35 8.92 9.13 -36.23
C PHE A 35 7.95 9.45 -37.37
N LEU A 36 7.82 8.56 -38.35
CA LEU A 36 7.01 8.74 -39.55
C LEU A 36 5.51 8.67 -39.27
N SER A 37 5.10 7.93 -38.23
CA SER A 37 3.70 7.78 -37.87
C SER A 37 3.51 7.33 -36.41
N ARG A 38 2.25 7.28 -35.98
CA ARG A 38 1.83 6.71 -34.68
C ARG A 38 2.26 5.26 -34.53
N GLU A 39 2.08 4.45 -35.57
CA GLU A 39 2.39 3.01 -35.57
C GLU A 39 3.91 2.79 -35.47
N GLU A 40 4.70 3.61 -36.17
CA GLU A 40 6.16 3.55 -36.02
C GLU A 40 6.57 3.94 -34.59
N TRP A 41 5.97 4.98 -34.01
CA TRP A 41 6.23 5.36 -32.63
C TRP A 41 5.89 4.24 -31.65
N GLN A 42 4.73 3.59 -31.78
CA GLN A 42 4.35 2.45 -30.94
C GLN A 42 5.39 1.32 -31.02
N PHE A 43 5.88 1.02 -32.23
CA PHE A 43 6.93 0.02 -32.43
C PHE A 43 8.27 0.46 -31.81
N ALA A 44 8.69 1.71 -32.02
CA ALA A 44 9.91 2.28 -31.46
C ALA A 44 9.89 2.29 -29.92
N ALA A 45 8.79 2.75 -29.33
CA ALA A 45 8.58 2.77 -27.89
C ALA A 45 8.56 1.36 -27.30
N PHE A 46 7.96 0.39 -27.99
CA PHE A 46 8.02 -1.02 -27.61
C PHE A 46 9.47 -1.53 -27.57
N LEU A 47 10.24 -1.33 -28.64
CA LEU A 47 11.64 -1.78 -28.70
C LEU A 47 12.52 -1.20 -27.59
N GLU A 48 12.32 0.08 -27.24
CA GLU A 48 13.08 0.72 -26.15
C GLU A 48 12.65 0.22 -24.76
N ARG A 49 11.39 -0.20 -24.60
CA ARG A 49 10.85 -0.76 -23.36
C ARG A 49 11.24 -2.23 -23.18
N CYS A 50 11.32 -2.98 -24.28
CA CYS A 50 11.72 -4.37 -24.24
C CYS A 50 13.14 -4.54 -23.70
N SER A 51 13.39 -5.69 -23.05
CA SER A 51 14.70 -6.03 -22.51
C SER A 51 15.69 -6.52 -23.58
N LEU A 52 15.52 -6.11 -24.84
CA LEU A 52 16.41 -6.46 -25.94
C LEU A 52 17.70 -5.64 -25.89
N SER A 53 18.82 -6.31 -26.10
CA SER A 53 20.11 -5.69 -26.34
C SER A 53 20.14 -4.97 -27.69
N ASN A 54 21.14 -4.09 -27.87
CA ASN A 54 21.32 -3.40 -29.15
C ASN A 54 21.47 -4.38 -30.31
N GLN A 55 22.18 -5.48 -30.07
CA GLN A 55 22.39 -6.52 -31.07
C GLN A 55 21.09 -7.23 -31.43
N GLU A 56 20.27 -7.59 -30.45
CA GLU A 56 18.97 -8.23 -30.71
C GLU A 56 18.01 -7.29 -31.46
N ILE A 57 18.05 -5.99 -31.15
CA ILE A 57 17.30 -4.97 -31.92
C ILE A 57 17.83 -4.89 -33.36
N ASP A 58 19.14 -4.88 -33.56
CA ASP A 58 19.75 -4.85 -34.89
C ASP A 58 19.42 -6.11 -35.70
N GLU A 59 19.44 -7.28 -35.06
CA GLU A 59 19.05 -8.57 -35.66
C GLU A 59 17.56 -8.59 -36.04
N LEU A 60 16.68 -8.10 -35.17
CA LEU A 60 15.26 -7.93 -35.47
C LEU A 60 15.04 -7.02 -36.68
N LEU A 61 15.68 -5.84 -36.70
CA LEU A 61 15.55 -4.88 -37.79
C LEU A 61 16.18 -5.36 -39.10
N ALA A 62 17.05 -6.37 -39.05
CA ALA A 62 17.65 -7.01 -40.22
C ALA A 62 16.77 -8.10 -40.85
N LEU A 63 15.66 -8.52 -40.21
CA LEU A 63 14.73 -9.49 -40.79
C LEU A 63 14.11 -8.95 -42.09
N ASP A 64 13.92 -9.80 -43.09
CA ASP A 64 13.43 -9.39 -44.41
C ASP A 64 12.05 -8.72 -44.35
N LEU A 65 11.19 -9.17 -43.44
CA LEU A 65 9.89 -8.52 -43.17
C LEU A 65 10.08 -7.09 -42.64
N MET A 66 11.01 -6.89 -41.69
CA MET A 66 11.26 -5.59 -41.08
C MET A 66 11.89 -4.60 -42.05
N LYS A 67 12.74 -5.08 -42.96
CA LYS A 67 13.35 -4.25 -44.03
C LYS A 67 12.33 -3.70 -45.02
N GLN A 68 11.20 -4.39 -45.22
CA GLN A 68 10.12 -3.92 -46.10
C GLN A 68 9.32 -2.76 -45.48
N LEU A 69 9.33 -2.63 -44.15
CA LEU A 69 8.64 -1.54 -43.48
C LEU A 69 9.38 -0.22 -43.70
N PRO A 70 8.66 0.88 -43.99
CA PRO A 70 9.25 2.20 -44.19
C PRO A 70 9.61 2.82 -42.83
N LEU A 71 10.48 2.16 -42.04
CA LEU A 71 10.95 2.69 -40.77
C LEU A 71 11.98 3.80 -41.00
N SER A 72 11.90 4.82 -40.17
CA SER A 72 12.79 5.97 -40.06
C SER A 72 14.16 5.61 -39.44
N PHE A 73 14.31 4.39 -38.90
CA PHE A 73 15.54 3.83 -38.34
C PHE A 73 15.79 2.40 -38.83
N ARG A 74 17.07 1.99 -38.89
CA ARG A 74 17.53 0.68 -39.37
C ARG A 74 18.39 -0.09 -38.37
N ASN A 75 18.70 0.51 -37.23
CA ASN A 75 19.45 -0.12 -36.14
C ASN A 75 19.12 0.59 -34.81
N ALA A 76 19.52 -0.03 -33.70
CA ALA A 76 19.31 0.47 -32.34
C ALA A 76 19.95 1.86 -32.12
N THR A 77 21.06 2.15 -32.79
CA THR A 77 21.73 3.45 -32.69
C THR A 77 20.88 4.56 -33.31
N GLN A 78 20.32 4.33 -34.50
CA GLN A 78 19.42 5.28 -35.17
C GLN A 78 18.10 5.43 -34.41
N LEU A 79 17.52 4.33 -33.92
CA LEU A 79 16.32 4.35 -33.07
C LEU A 79 16.53 5.27 -31.87
N ARG A 80 17.61 5.05 -31.12
CA ARG A 80 17.90 5.84 -29.92
C ARG A 80 18.30 7.27 -30.26
N GLY A 81 19.03 7.48 -31.36
CA GLY A 81 19.31 8.82 -31.86
C GLY A 81 18.05 9.64 -32.12
N ARG A 82 16.96 9.01 -32.59
CA ARG A 82 15.64 9.66 -32.70
C ARG A 82 14.99 9.90 -31.35
N ILE A 83 15.06 8.94 -30.42
CA ILE A 83 14.57 9.13 -29.05
C ILE A 83 15.26 10.31 -28.37
N GLU A 84 16.56 10.53 -28.62
CA GLU A 84 17.29 11.68 -28.07
C GLU A 84 16.73 13.04 -28.53
N LEU A 85 16.02 13.11 -29.67
CA LEU A 85 15.36 14.33 -30.16
C LEU A 85 14.04 14.63 -29.44
N LEU A 86 13.49 13.70 -28.67
CA LEU A 86 12.22 13.87 -27.96
C LEU A 86 12.34 14.84 -26.77
N PRO A 87 11.21 15.42 -26.31
CA PRO A 87 11.18 16.30 -25.16
C PRO A 87 11.87 15.69 -23.95
N ALA A 88 12.81 16.42 -23.35
CA ALA A 88 13.58 15.95 -22.21
C ALA A 88 13.02 16.47 -20.89
N GLY A 89 13.15 15.69 -19.82
CA GLY A 89 12.96 16.15 -18.45
C GLY A 89 14.23 16.81 -17.88
N PRO A 90 14.38 16.85 -16.54
CA PRO A 90 15.54 17.43 -15.88
C PRO A 90 16.86 16.74 -16.28
N GLN A 91 17.88 17.53 -16.59
CA GLN A 91 19.14 17.01 -17.14
C GLN A 91 20.02 16.32 -16.09
N TRP A 92 20.69 15.24 -16.51
CA TRP A 92 21.71 14.58 -15.70
C TRP A 92 23.05 15.32 -15.76
N HIS A 93 23.63 15.54 -14.59
CA HIS A 93 24.97 16.04 -14.36
C HIS A 93 25.81 14.99 -13.63
N TYR A 94 27.14 15.12 -13.71
CA TYR A 94 28.02 14.36 -12.85
C TYR A 94 29.15 15.24 -12.29
N ILE A 95 29.60 14.91 -11.09
CA ILE A 95 30.78 15.53 -10.47
C ILE A 95 31.63 14.46 -9.78
N THR A 96 32.95 14.58 -9.92
CA THR A 96 33.91 13.76 -9.17
C THR A 96 34.34 14.50 -7.91
N LEU A 97 34.05 13.93 -6.75
CA LEU A 97 34.40 14.48 -5.45
C LEU A 97 35.76 13.97 -4.97
N THR A 98 36.53 14.84 -4.35
CA THR A 98 37.74 14.48 -3.59
C THR A 98 37.51 14.65 -2.09
N VAL A 99 38.11 13.75 -1.33
CA VAL A 99 38.21 13.82 0.13
C VAL A 99 39.69 13.81 0.46
N ASP A 100 40.26 14.99 0.64
CA ASP A 100 41.70 15.16 0.84
C ASP A 100 42.19 14.31 2.02
N ARG A 101 43.39 13.73 1.87
CA ARG A 101 44.03 12.80 2.84
C ARG A 101 43.39 11.40 2.95
N PHE A 102 42.27 11.13 2.29
CA PHE A 102 41.57 9.83 2.39
C PHE A 102 41.30 9.22 1.01
N PRO A 103 42.24 8.44 0.45
CA PRO A 103 42.06 7.84 -0.86
C PRO A 103 40.97 6.76 -0.86
N THR A 104 40.29 6.62 -1.99
CA THR A 104 39.27 5.59 -2.25
C THR A 104 39.73 4.62 -3.33
N LYS A 105 39.17 3.41 -3.37
CA LYS A 105 39.47 2.44 -4.44
C LYS A 105 39.04 2.90 -5.83
N LYS A 106 37.98 3.69 -5.91
CA LYS A 106 37.40 4.24 -7.14
C LYS A 106 37.09 5.72 -6.94
N PRO A 107 37.10 6.55 -8.01
CA PRO A 107 36.67 7.94 -7.93
C PRO A 107 35.24 8.05 -7.37
N ILE A 108 35.02 9.01 -6.47
CA ILE A 108 33.71 9.28 -5.88
C ILE A 108 32.91 10.10 -6.90
N ARG A 109 32.10 9.43 -7.73
CA ARG A 109 31.26 10.09 -8.74
C ARG A 109 29.84 10.23 -8.22
N LEU A 110 29.33 11.46 -8.17
CA LEU A 110 27.93 11.76 -7.94
C LEU A 110 27.29 12.04 -9.30
N PHE A 111 26.26 11.27 -9.66
CA PHE A 111 25.37 11.57 -10.79
C PHE A 111 24.08 12.15 -10.23
N TYR A 112 23.64 13.30 -10.73
CA TYR A 112 22.50 14.01 -10.17
C TYR A 112 21.78 14.90 -11.18
N ARG A 113 20.53 15.20 -10.91
CA ARG A 113 19.73 16.25 -11.55
C ARG A 113 19.64 17.44 -10.59
N ASP A 114 19.52 18.65 -11.12
CA ASP A 114 19.31 19.82 -10.27
C ASP A 114 17.99 19.68 -9.50
N GLY A 115 18.05 19.82 -8.17
CA GLY A 115 16.89 19.61 -7.31
C GLY A 115 15.73 20.56 -7.62
N ILE A 116 15.99 21.80 -8.05
CA ILE A 116 14.90 22.73 -8.39
C ILE A 116 14.23 22.35 -9.71
N ASP A 117 15.00 21.87 -10.69
CA ASP A 117 14.46 21.44 -11.97
C ASP A 117 13.61 20.18 -11.80
N CYS A 118 14.04 19.24 -10.95
CA CYS A 118 13.24 18.09 -10.55
C CYS A 118 11.91 18.51 -9.91
N LEU A 119 11.95 19.49 -9.01
CA LEU A 119 10.75 19.96 -8.33
C LEU A 119 9.80 20.71 -9.28
N GLU A 120 10.33 21.58 -10.15
CA GLU A 120 9.54 22.30 -11.16
C GLU A 120 8.88 21.34 -12.14
N PHE A 121 9.60 20.28 -12.55
CA PHE A 121 9.07 19.24 -13.41
C PHE A 121 7.89 18.51 -12.76
N LEU A 122 8.01 18.12 -11.49
CA LEU A 122 6.90 17.50 -10.74
C LEU A 122 5.74 18.48 -10.52
N PHE A 123 6.06 19.73 -10.18
CA PHE A 123 5.08 20.75 -9.84
C PHE A 123 4.22 21.16 -11.05
N GLY A 124 4.80 21.22 -12.24
CA GLY A 124 4.12 21.59 -13.48
C GLY A 124 3.55 20.41 -14.29
N ASN A 125 3.62 19.18 -13.78
CA ASN A 125 3.22 17.99 -14.53
C ASN A 125 1.68 17.98 -14.74
N PRO A 126 1.18 17.96 -16.00
CA PRO A 126 -0.24 18.03 -16.29
C PRO A 126 -1.03 16.83 -15.74
N ALA A 127 -0.40 15.67 -15.51
CA ALA A 127 -1.03 14.51 -14.89
C ALA A 127 -1.55 14.79 -13.46
N PHE A 128 -1.04 15.83 -12.79
CA PHE A 128 -1.48 16.20 -11.43
C PHE A 128 -2.51 17.34 -11.40
N LYS A 129 -3.02 17.78 -12.56
CA LYS A 129 -4.09 18.79 -12.63
C LYS A 129 -5.33 18.29 -11.89
N GLY A 130 -5.78 19.06 -10.89
CA GLY A 130 -6.91 18.69 -10.01
C GLY A 130 -6.56 17.72 -8.87
N HIS A 131 -5.27 17.36 -8.73
CA HIS A 131 -4.77 16.42 -7.74
C HIS A 131 -3.67 17.02 -6.85
N MET A 132 -3.67 18.34 -6.69
CA MET A 132 -2.70 19.06 -5.86
C MET A 132 -3.38 20.05 -4.91
N ASP A 133 -2.87 20.15 -3.69
CA ASP A 133 -3.21 21.20 -2.72
C ASP A 133 -2.12 22.28 -2.73
N PHE A 134 -2.51 23.56 -2.81
CA PHE A 134 -1.60 24.70 -2.89
C PHE A 134 -1.64 25.58 -1.65
N ASP A 135 -2.67 25.44 -0.81
CA ASP A 135 -2.93 26.39 0.25
C ASP A 135 -2.12 26.04 1.51
N PRO A 136 -1.29 26.98 2.03
CA PRO A 136 -0.57 26.74 3.26
C PRO A 136 -1.54 26.64 4.44
N ARG A 137 -1.44 25.56 5.23
CA ARG A 137 -2.27 25.41 6.43
C ARG A 137 -1.74 26.19 7.63
N ARG A 138 -0.43 26.50 7.65
CA ARG A 138 0.26 27.23 8.72
C ARG A 138 0.84 28.55 8.23
N ASP A 139 0.93 29.52 9.12
CA ASP A 139 1.49 30.85 8.85
C ASP A 139 3.03 30.84 8.96
N VAL A 140 3.67 30.20 7.97
CA VAL A 140 5.14 29.95 7.97
C VAL A 140 5.84 30.50 6.71
N ILE A 141 5.06 31.03 5.75
CA ILE A 141 5.55 31.62 4.50
C ILE A 141 4.82 32.95 4.26
N PRO A 142 5.33 33.83 3.38
CA PRO A 142 4.68 35.11 3.09
C PRO A 142 3.23 34.95 2.58
N ALA A 143 2.40 35.95 2.87
CA ALA A 143 1.00 35.93 2.47
C ALA A 143 0.83 35.83 0.94
N GLY A 144 -0.04 34.93 0.49
CA GLY A 144 -0.27 34.66 -0.94
C GLY A 144 0.75 33.72 -1.59
N ALA A 145 1.80 33.31 -0.87
CA ALA A 145 2.76 32.33 -1.36
C ALA A 145 2.23 30.88 -1.27
N THR A 146 2.87 29.99 -2.00
CA THR A 146 2.59 28.55 -2.06
C THR A 146 3.71 27.78 -1.38
N LEU A 147 3.35 26.76 -0.61
CA LEU A 147 4.32 25.80 -0.10
C LEU A 147 4.49 24.68 -1.13
N ALA A 148 5.66 24.53 -1.73
CA ALA A 148 6.01 23.39 -2.58
C ALA A 148 6.88 22.42 -1.77
N GLY A 149 6.23 21.59 -0.96
CA GLY A 149 6.91 20.77 0.05
C GLY A 149 7.75 19.66 -0.58
N VAL A 150 9.07 19.71 -0.38
CA VAL A 150 10.01 18.71 -0.91
C VAL A 150 9.91 17.43 -0.08
N VAL A 151 9.77 16.29 -0.76
CA VAL A 151 9.81 14.95 -0.16
C VAL A 151 11.03 14.23 -0.72
N LEU A 152 11.88 13.69 0.15
CA LEU A 152 13.06 12.91 -0.24
C LEU A 152 12.94 11.46 0.24
N SER A 153 13.66 10.55 -0.42
CA SER A 153 13.89 9.19 0.06
C SER A 153 15.27 8.74 -0.38
N SER A 154 15.97 7.98 0.47
CA SER A 154 17.20 7.30 0.09
C SER A 154 17.30 5.98 0.80
N ASP A 155 17.70 4.94 0.08
CA ASP A 155 18.07 3.66 0.69
C ASP A 155 19.06 2.95 -0.23
N LYS A 156 20.02 2.27 0.38
CA LYS A 156 21.05 1.55 -0.36
C LYS A 156 20.51 0.20 -0.80
N THR A 157 20.25 0.05 -2.09
CA THR A 157 19.71 -1.20 -2.66
C THR A 157 20.81 -2.09 -3.23
N MET A 158 20.69 -3.40 -2.98
CA MET A 158 21.47 -4.43 -3.66
C MET A 158 20.98 -4.61 -5.11
N LEU A 159 21.93 -4.73 -6.05
CA LEU A 159 21.65 -4.90 -7.48
C LEU A 159 21.74 -6.36 -7.95
N THR A 160 22.43 -7.20 -7.18
CA THR A 160 22.63 -8.63 -7.47
C THR A 160 22.37 -9.44 -6.22
N ASN A 161 21.53 -10.48 -6.32
CA ASN A 161 21.39 -11.48 -5.27
C ASN A 161 22.60 -12.43 -5.35
N GLY A 162 23.46 -12.48 -4.33
CA GLY A 162 24.64 -13.37 -4.27
C GLY A 162 25.99 -12.66 -4.48
N SER A 163 26.98 -13.41 -5.00
CA SER A 163 28.40 -13.03 -5.11
C SER A 163 28.65 -11.94 -6.15
N GLY A 164 28.30 -10.71 -5.82
CA GLY A 164 28.60 -9.52 -6.61
C GLY A 164 28.81 -8.26 -5.79
N ASN A 165 28.22 -8.18 -4.58
CA ASN A 165 28.25 -7.02 -3.68
C ASN A 165 28.05 -5.67 -4.39
N ARG A 166 27.19 -5.65 -5.43
CA ARG A 166 26.89 -4.43 -6.18
C ARG A 166 25.72 -3.73 -5.54
N VAL A 167 25.92 -2.44 -5.28
CA VAL A 167 24.96 -1.58 -4.59
C VAL A 167 24.81 -0.29 -5.37
N ALA A 168 23.58 0.23 -5.37
CA ALA A 168 23.31 1.61 -5.76
C ALA A 168 22.65 2.32 -4.58
N HIS A 169 22.86 3.62 -4.47
CA HIS A 169 22.23 4.44 -3.45
C HIS A 169 21.40 5.55 -4.12
N PRO A 170 20.17 5.26 -4.56
CA PRO A 170 19.28 6.26 -5.14
C PRO A 170 18.85 7.32 -4.12
N LEU A 171 18.80 8.57 -4.56
CA LEU A 171 18.08 9.67 -3.91
C LEU A 171 16.84 9.97 -4.76
N LEU A 172 15.66 9.65 -4.24
CA LEU A 172 14.38 9.93 -4.86
C LEU A 172 13.81 11.26 -4.36
N MET A 173 13.05 11.94 -5.22
CA MET A 173 12.37 13.20 -4.92
C MET A 173 10.90 13.13 -5.33
N SER A 174 10.03 13.71 -4.50
CA SER A 174 8.61 13.91 -4.76
C SER A 174 8.13 15.22 -4.16
N LEU A 175 6.84 15.50 -4.31
CA LEU A 175 6.19 16.72 -3.88
C LEU A 175 5.00 16.42 -2.96
N ALA A 176 4.99 17.03 -1.78
CA ALA A 176 3.96 16.81 -0.76
C ALA A 176 2.58 17.32 -1.18
N ASN A 177 2.53 18.28 -2.10
CA ASN A 177 1.31 18.87 -2.63
C ASN A 177 0.44 17.87 -3.41
N ILE A 178 1.05 16.84 -4.01
CA ILE A 178 0.33 15.81 -4.77
C ILE A 178 -0.52 14.99 -3.79
N HIS A 179 -1.81 14.86 -4.07
CA HIS A 179 -2.74 14.11 -3.21
C HIS A 179 -2.22 12.69 -2.94
N LEU A 180 -2.38 12.24 -1.70
CA LEU A 180 -1.90 10.94 -1.21
C LEU A 180 -2.26 9.77 -2.15
N ASN A 181 -3.52 9.68 -2.58
CA ASN A 181 -4.01 8.61 -3.43
C ASN A 181 -3.40 8.59 -4.85
N VAL A 182 -2.93 9.74 -5.34
CA VAL A 182 -2.21 9.86 -6.61
C VAL A 182 -0.73 9.60 -6.41
N ARG A 183 -0.11 10.23 -5.39
CA ARG A 183 1.31 10.07 -5.08
C ARG A 183 1.70 8.62 -4.78
N MET A 184 0.82 7.86 -4.14
CA MET A 184 1.05 6.46 -3.78
C MET A 184 0.96 5.48 -4.95
N LYS A 185 0.43 5.90 -6.11
CA LYS A 185 0.32 5.03 -7.30
C LYS A 185 1.61 5.12 -8.10
N SER A 186 2.34 4.01 -8.19
CA SER A 186 3.59 3.96 -8.97
C SER A 186 3.41 4.34 -10.44
N SER A 187 2.25 4.03 -11.02
CA SER A 187 1.91 4.37 -12.40
C SER A 187 1.74 5.87 -12.68
N GLN A 188 1.71 6.72 -11.66
CA GLN A 188 1.52 8.17 -11.81
C GLN A 188 2.84 8.95 -11.88
N ASN A 189 3.99 8.27 -11.87
CA ASN A 189 5.33 8.88 -11.96
C ASN A 189 5.52 10.07 -10.99
N SER A 190 4.97 9.94 -9.78
CA SER A 190 4.99 10.96 -8.72
C SER A 190 6.34 11.06 -7.98
N MET A 191 7.29 10.20 -8.33
CA MET A 191 8.64 10.09 -7.77
C MET A 191 9.64 10.18 -8.92
N LEU A 192 10.73 10.92 -8.72
CA LEU A 192 11.85 11.01 -9.65
C LEU A 192 13.14 10.54 -8.97
N LEU A 193 14.06 9.96 -9.76
CA LEU A 193 15.43 9.75 -9.31
C LEU A 193 16.22 11.06 -9.46
N ALA A 194 16.45 11.76 -8.35
CA ALA A 194 17.20 13.01 -8.32
C ALA A 194 18.72 12.78 -8.34
N ALA A 195 19.22 11.68 -7.75
CA ALA A 195 20.64 11.35 -7.80
C ALA A 195 20.94 9.86 -7.60
N LEU A 196 22.08 9.42 -8.13
CA LEU A 196 22.78 8.21 -7.69
C LEU A 196 23.91 8.63 -6.76
N LEU A 197 23.69 8.47 -5.46
CA LEU A 197 24.66 8.80 -4.42
C LEU A 197 25.83 7.81 -4.47
N PRO A 198 27.08 8.29 -4.37
CA PRO A 198 28.24 7.41 -4.39
C PRO A 198 28.28 6.52 -3.13
N CYS A 199 28.73 5.27 -3.31
CA CYS A 199 29.08 4.35 -2.23
C CYS A 199 30.62 4.20 -2.14
N PRO A 200 31.34 5.18 -1.56
CA PRO A 200 32.79 5.21 -1.61
C PRO A 200 33.44 4.10 -0.77
N GLU A 201 34.48 3.47 -1.32
CA GLU A 201 35.30 2.50 -0.60
C GLU A 201 36.62 3.15 -0.16
N PHE A 202 36.65 3.72 1.04
CA PHE A 202 37.85 4.35 1.61
C PHE A 202 38.93 3.34 1.99
N LEU A 203 40.19 3.67 1.68
CA LEU A 203 41.37 2.86 1.99
C LEU A 203 41.93 3.08 3.40
N CYS A 204 41.32 3.97 4.19
CA CYS A 204 41.74 4.26 5.56
C CYS A 204 41.33 3.15 6.56
N ALA A 205 41.68 3.34 7.84
CA ALA A 205 41.31 2.42 8.92
C ALA A 205 39.79 2.25 9.05
N LYS A 206 39.33 1.01 9.31
CA LYS A 206 37.91 0.63 9.38
C LYS A 206 37.05 1.54 10.28
N PRO A 207 37.49 1.98 11.48
CA PRO A 207 36.68 2.82 12.37
C PRO A 207 36.30 4.20 11.79
N HIS A 208 37.00 4.67 10.76
CA HIS A 208 36.80 5.98 10.15
C HIS A 208 35.98 5.97 8.86
N ARG A 209 35.86 4.80 8.21
CA ARG A 209 35.20 4.68 6.90
C ARG A 209 33.74 5.12 6.94
N GLY A 210 32.98 4.66 7.94
CA GLY A 210 31.56 5.02 8.08
C GLY A 210 31.33 6.52 8.29
N VAL A 211 32.23 7.21 8.99
CA VAL A 211 32.15 8.66 9.21
C VAL A 211 32.41 9.41 7.90
N LEU A 212 33.41 8.97 7.13
CA LEU A 212 33.72 9.55 5.83
C LEU A 212 32.60 9.30 4.81
N GLU A 213 32.05 8.08 4.77
CA GLU A 213 30.86 7.75 3.98
C GLU A 213 29.68 8.66 4.34
N SER A 214 29.43 8.87 5.63
CA SER A 214 28.38 9.77 6.12
C SER A 214 28.59 11.22 5.67
N ARG A 215 29.83 11.71 5.76
CA ARG A 215 30.18 13.07 5.31
C ARG A 215 30.03 13.24 3.79
N VAL A 216 30.40 12.23 3.01
CA VAL A 216 30.18 12.22 1.56
C VAL A 216 28.69 12.24 1.24
N PHE A 217 27.88 11.43 1.92
CA PHE A 217 26.43 11.43 1.78
C PHE A 217 25.85 12.85 1.98
N HIS A 218 26.14 13.48 3.12
CA HIS A 218 25.63 14.83 3.39
C HIS A 218 26.13 15.84 2.36
N ARG A 219 27.40 15.79 1.93
CA ARG A 219 27.93 16.67 0.89
C ARG A 219 27.20 16.48 -0.45
N CYS A 220 26.90 15.25 -0.84
CA CYS A 220 26.18 14.96 -2.08
C CYS A 220 24.74 15.49 -2.02
N VAL A 221 23.99 15.21 -0.95
CA VAL A 221 22.62 15.73 -0.79
C VAL A 221 22.61 17.27 -0.72
N ASP A 222 23.63 17.88 -0.11
CA ASP A 222 23.82 19.34 -0.09
C ASP A 222 23.96 19.94 -1.49
N ILE A 223 24.72 19.28 -2.38
CA ILE A 223 24.91 19.69 -3.78
C ILE A 223 23.57 19.65 -4.53
N VAL A 224 22.87 18.50 -4.48
CA VAL A 224 21.60 18.29 -5.18
C VAL A 224 20.53 19.28 -4.73
N CYS A 225 20.46 19.53 -3.42
CA CYS A 225 19.39 20.34 -2.83
C CYS A 225 19.73 21.83 -2.70
N ARG A 226 20.93 22.27 -3.08
CA ARG A 226 21.35 23.68 -2.89
C ARG A 226 20.36 24.68 -3.52
N PRO A 227 19.88 24.50 -4.76
CA PRO A 227 18.89 25.41 -5.35
C PRO A 227 17.53 25.38 -4.64
N LEU A 228 17.12 24.24 -4.08
CA LEU A 228 15.92 24.12 -3.25
C LEU A 228 16.03 24.92 -1.95
N LYS A 229 17.21 24.97 -1.32
CA LYS A 229 17.41 25.80 -0.12
C LYS A 229 17.31 27.29 -0.43
N MET A 230 17.81 27.70 -1.59
CA MET A 230 17.70 29.08 -2.07
C MET A 230 16.23 29.45 -2.29
N ALA A 231 15.47 28.59 -2.97
CA ALA A 231 14.02 28.78 -3.17
C ALA A 231 13.23 28.71 -1.85
N ALA A 232 13.65 27.90 -0.87
CA ALA A 232 13.06 27.90 0.48
C ALA A 232 13.35 29.19 1.27
N SER A 233 14.39 29.93 0.92
CA SER A 233 14.77 31.18 1.60
C SER A 233 14.13 32.41 0.94
N MET A 234 14.15 32.46 -0.40
CA MET A 234 13.82 33.65 -1.18
C MET A 234 12.49 33.52 -1.95
N GLY A 235 11.94 32.30 -2.04
CA GLY A 235 10.84 31.97 -2.93
C GLY A 235 11.28 31.87 -4.40
N ARG A 236 10.46 31.21 -5.22
CA ARG A 236 10.67 31.06 -6.67
C ARG A 236 9.34 30.99 -7.40
N MET A 237 9.26 31.65 -8.56
CA MET A 237 8.08 31.52 -9.43
C MET A 237 8.08 30.16 -10.13
N MET A 238 7.01 29.39 -9.97
CA MET A 238 6.81 28.10 -10.63
C MET A 238 5.43 28.03 -11.29
N VAL A 239 5.30 27.26 -12.36
CA VAL A 239 4.04 27.10 -13.11
C VAL A 239 3.36 25.82 -12.66
N ASP A 240 2.12 25.93 -12.18
CA ASP A 240 1.32 24.78 -11.75
C ASP A 240 0.79 23.96 -12.94
N PRO A 241 0.19 22.76 -12.73
CA PRO A 241 -0.32 21.92 -13.81
C PRO A 241 -1.45 22.55 -14.62
N ALA A 242 -2.09 23.60 -14.09
CA ALA A 242 -3.13 24.35 -14.78
C ALA A 242 -2.58 25.53 -15.57
N GLY A 243 -1.28 25.79 -15.53
CA GLY A 243 -0.59 26.86 -16.24
C GLY A 243 -0.54 28.20 -15.48
N TYR A 244 -0.91 28.22 -14.21
CA TYR A 244 -0.82 29.44 -13.40
C TYR A 244 0.54 29.57 -12.74
N SER A 245 1.10 30.77 -12.78
CA SER A 245 2.35 31.09 -12.09
C SER A 245 2.10 31.31 -10.60
N ARG A 246 2.90 30.69 -9.74
CA ARG A 246 2.79 30.73 -8.28
C ARG A 246 4.13 31.07 -7.65
N PHE A 247 4.11 31.90 -6.61
CA PHE A 247 5.30 32.21 -5.82
C PHE A 247 5.49 31.16 -4.74
N CYS A 248 6.48 30.29 -4.91
CA CYS A 248 6.61 29.04 -4.17
C CYS A 248 7.85 29.00 -3.26
N PHE A 249 7.70 28.41 -2.07
CA PHE A 249 8.79 28.12 -1.12
C PHE A 249 8.96 26.61 -0.97
N THR A 250 10.21 26.13 -0.93
CA THR A 250 10.54 24.71 -1.10
C THR A 250 11.23 24.06 0.12
N PRO A 251 10.61 24.06 1.32
CA PRO A 251 11.20 23.37 2.46
C PRO A 251 11.15 21.86 2.28
N LEU A 252 12.13 21.16 2.84
CA LEU A 252 12.06 19.72 3.07
C LEU A 252 11.04 19.42 4.18
N VAL A 253 9.95 18.74 3.81
CA VAL A 253 8.82 18.43 4.71
C VAL A 253 8.73 16.97 5.09
N ALA A 254 9.32 16.07 4.30
CA ALA A 254 9.40 14.64 4.61
C ALA A 254 10.67 14.01 4.01
N TYR A 255 11.25 13.06 4.74
CA TYR A 255 12.33 12.19 4.27
C TYR A 255 11.98 10.75 4.64
N ILE A 256 11.66 9.93 3.64
CA ILE A 256 11.23 8.53 3.79
C ILE A 256 12.47 7.63 3.89
N VAL A 257 12.75 7.13 5.08
CA VAL A 257 13.96 6.33 5.38
C VAL A 257 13.72 5.29 6.46
N ASP A 258 14.57 4.26 6.47
CA ASP A 258 14.70 3.36 7.59
C ASP A 258 15.43 4.03 8.78
N ASN A 259 15.47 3.36 9.93
CA ASN A 259 16.06 3.97 11.14
C ASN A 259 17.58 4.21 11.04
N PRO A 260 18.41 3.27 10.56
CA PRO A 260 19.83 3.54 10.31
C PRO A 260 20.09 4.78 9.43
N GLU A 261 19.36 4.93 8.32
CA GLU A 261 19.52 6.07 7.42
C GLU A 261 18.96 7.37 8.06
N ALA A 262 17.88 7.29 8.84
CA ALA A 262 17.40 8.41 9.65
C ALA A 262 18.44 8.88 10.68
N GLN A 263 19.17 7.95 11.32
CA GLN A 263 20.25 8.28 12.25
C GLN A 263 21.45 8.93 11.54
N LEU A 264 21.77 8.46 10.33
CA LEU A 264 22.74 9.10 9.44
C LEU A 264 22.35 10.56 9.20
N ILE A 265 21.13 10.78 8.71
CA ILE A 265 20.59 12.11 8.35
C ILE A 265 20.52 13.04 9.57
N ALA A 266 20.08 12.54 10.73
CA ALA A 266 20.02 13.31 11.97
C ALA A 266 21.40 13.55 12.62
N CYS A 267 22.48 13.01 12.04
CA CYS A 267 23.86 13.11 12.51
C CYS A 267 24.13 12.48 13.89
N VAL A 268 23.39 11.42 14.24
CA VAL A 268 23.47 10.77 15.56
C VAL A 268 24.05 9.36 15.49
N GLY A 269 24.74 8.95 16.55
CA GLY A 269 25.26 7.59 16.65
C GLY A 269 24.15 6.54 16.77
N GLY A 270 24.36 5.33 16.25
CA GLY A 270 23.31 4.31 16.08
C GLY A 270 22.60 3.77 17.34
N LYS A 271 23.03 4.19 18.54
CA LYS A 271 22.37 3.88 19.83
C LYS A 271 21.49 5.02 20.36
N ASN A 272 21.09 5.94 19.50
CA ASN A 272 20.29 7.12 19.86
C ASN A 272 19.14 7.28 18.86
N SER A 273 18.04 7.88 19.30
CA SER A 273 16.93 8.21 18.41
C SER A 273 17.33 9.33 17.45
N ALA A 274 16.87 9.21 16.20
CA ALA A 274 16.96 10.27 15.21
C ALA A 274 15.91 11.39 15.47
N LEU A 275 14.79 11.05 16.11
CA LEU A 275 13.66 11.95 16.34
C LEU A 275 13.71 12.63 17.71
N THR A 276 14.24 11.94 18.72
CA THR A 276 14.24 12.42 20.11
C THR A 276 15.65 12.38 20.75
N THR A 277 15.76 12.92 21.96
CA THR A 277 16.98 12.88 22.77
C THR A 277 17.23 11.52 23.43
N ALA A 278 16.35 10.53 23.23
CA ALA A 278 16.44 9.19 23.82
C ALA A 278 17.71 8.44 23.39
N MET A 279 18.30 7.71 24.33
CA MET A 279 19.34 6.72 24.06
C MET A 279 18.79 5.29 24.18
N TYR A 280 19.50 4.30 23.66
CA TYR A 280 19.02 2.92 23.56
C TYR A 280 18.49 2.31 24.86
N LYS A 281 19.02 2.74 26.01
CA LYS A 281 18.55 2.29 27.34
C LYS A 281 17.12 2.71 27.67
N GLN A 282 16.62 3.72 26.97
CA GLN A 282 15.32 4.37 27.16
C GLN A 282 14.33 3.96 26.07
N PHE A 283 14.70 3.10 25.12
CA PHE A 283 13.81 2.67 24.02
C PHE A 283 12.67 1.72 24.46
N GLY A 284 12.31 1.75 25.73
CA GLY A 284 11.12 1.10 26.27
C GLY A 284 10.38 2.00 27.24
N ASP A 285 10.75 3.28 27.37
CA ASP A 285 10.12 4.20 28.31
C ASP A 285 8.66 4.47 27.90
N PRO A 286 7.74 4.67 28.86
CA PRO A 286 6.31 4.78 28.58
C PRO A 286 5.87 6.20 28.18
N PHE A 287 6.82 7.07 27.82
CA PHE A 287 6.55 8.47 27.50
C PHE A 287 7.45 8.93 26.33
N PRO A 288 7.00 9.95 25.56
CA PRO A 288 7.84 10.55 24.53
C PRO A 288 8.97 11.36 25.14
N HIS A 289 10.20 11.13 24.66
CA HIS A 289 11.34 11.99 24.99
C HIS A 289 11.30 13.31 24.20
N GLN A 290 12.08 14.29 24.67
CA GLN A 290 12.18 15.59 24.01
C GLN A 290 12.63 15.44 22.54
N ALA A 291 12.00 16.20 21.65
CA ALA A 291 12.35 16.22 20.23
C ALA A 291 13.81 16.67 20.02
N ARG A 292 14.51 16.00 19.10
CA ARG A 292 15.86 16.34 18.66
C ARG A 292 15.82 17.36 17.53
N THR A 293 15.65 18.63 17.89
CA THR A 293 15.59 19.70 16.90
C THR A 293 16.91 19.89 16.15
N ALA A 294 16.84 20.51 14.98
CA ALA A 294 18.01 20.98 14.22
C ALA A 294 18.95 21.80 15.11
N ALA A 295 18.38 22.72 15.89
CA ALA A 295 19.14 23.57 16.82
C ALA A 295 19.89 22.74 17.87
N THR A 296 19.26 21.71 18.44
CA THR A 296 19.90 20.79 19.40
C THR A 296 21.13 20.14 18.79
N THR A 297 20.98 19.51 17.62
CA THR A 297 22.09 18.81 16.95
C THR A 297 23.19 19.79 16.50
N LEU A 298 22.83 20.94 15.93
CA LEU A 298 23.82 21.95 15.51
C LEU A 298 24.59 22.54 16.70
N ASN A 299 23.95 22.75 17.84
CA ASN A 299 24.64 23.19 19.05
C ASN A 299 25.61 22.13 19.57
N GLN A 300 25.25 20.84 19.50
CA GLN A 300 26.17 19.74 19.86
C GLN A 300 27.38 19.69 18.91
N ILE A 301 27.17 19.88 17.60
CA ILE A 301 28.26 19.96 16.60
C ILE A 301 29.17 21.16 16.90
N LYS A 302 28.61 22.33 17.26
CA LYS A 302 29.38 23.52 17.65
C LYS A 302 30.22 23.28 18.90
N SER A 303 29.65 22.67 19.94
CA SER A 303 30.40 22.29 21.15
C SER A 303 31.53 21.31 20.83
N LEU A 304 31.25 20.30 20.00
CA LEU A 304 32.26 19.37 19.52
C LEU A 304 33.39 20.08 18.75
N ALA A 305 33.06 21.04 17.89
CA ALA A 305 34.05 21.81 17.15
C ALA A 305 34.93 22.70 18.05
N ALA A 306 34.45 23.10 19.23
CA ALA A 306 35.27 23.80 20.22
C ALA A 306 36.28 22.86 20.91
N GLU A 307 35.89 21.61 21.17
CA GLU A 307 36.76 20.60 21.81
C GLU A 307 37.72 19.89 20.83
N ALA A 308 37.30 19.75 19.57
CA ALA A 308 38.07 19.13 18.49
C ALA A 308 37.99 20.03 17.23
N PRO A 309 38.82 21.08 17.15
CA PRO A 309 38.72 22.11 16.10
C PRO A 309 38.98 21.62 14.69
N ASP A 310 39.84 20.60 14.51
CA ASP A 310 40.06 19.98 13.20
C ASP A 310 39.12 18.78 13.01
N PRO A 311 38.03 18.90 12.22
CA PRO A 311 37.15 17.77 11.93
C PRO A 311 37.84 16.67 11.10
N TRP A 312 39.00 16.94 10.51
CA TRP A 312 39.76 15.98 9.71
C TRP A 312 40.80 15.20 10.51
N ASP A 313 41.07 15.58 11.76
CA ASP A 313 41.69 14.70 12.76
C ASP A 313 40.67 13.64 13.22
N LEU A 314 40.38 12.67 12.34
CA LEU A 314 39.34 11.67 12.55
C LEU A 314 39.50 10.88 13.87
N PRO A 315 40.71 10.44 14.29
CA PRO A 315 40.89 9.78 15.58
C PRO A 315 40.33 10.59 16.76
N THR A 316 40.71 11.86 16.87
CA THR A 316 40.25 12.73 17.96
C THR A 316 38.79 13.10 17.81
N TYR A 317 38.39 13.56 16.61
CA TYR A 317 37.06 14.06 16.34
C TYR A 317 35.99 12.99 16.53
N VAL A 318 36.21 11.76 16.03
CA VAL A 318 35.23 10.66 16.16
C VAL A 318 35.10 10.19 17.60
N ARG A 319 36.19 10.19 18.38
CA ARG A 319 36.14 9.86 19.80
C ARG A 319 35.28 10.88 20.56
N LYS A 320 35.54 12.18 20.35
CA LYS A 320 34.77 13.27 20.96
C LYS A 320 33.32 13.30 20.50
N ALA A 321 33.06 13.06 19.21
CA ALA A 321 31.69 13.00 18.68
C ALA A 321 30.81 11.98 19.42
N LYS A 322 31.39 10.82 19.81
CA LYS A 322 30.66 9.80 20.59
C LYS A 322 30.27 10.29 21.98
N GLU A 323 31.10 11.10 22.63
CA GLU A 323 30.80 11.73 23.93
C GLU A 323 29.57 12.65 23.81
N HIS A 324 29.40 13.33 22.68
CA HIS A 324 28.22 14.12 22.33
C HIS A 324 27.07 13.33 21.68
N ARG A 325 27.20 12.00 21.55
CA ARG A 325 26.23 11.10 20.87
C ARG A 325 26.06 11.35 19.36
N LEU A 326 27.00 12.03 18.72
CA LEU A 326 27.00 12.33 17.29
C LEU A 326 27.70 11.23 16.47
N ASN A 327 27.38 11.14 15.18
CA ASN A 327 28.02 10.18 14.25
C ASN A 327 29.32 10.69 13.60
N GLY A 328 29.73 11.93 13.88
CA GLY A 328 30.97 12.53 13.35
C GLY A 328 30.80 13.35 12.05
N VAL A 329 29.58 13.54 11.57
CA VAL A 329 29.27 14.53 10.53
C VAL A 329 29.40 15.94 11.11
N SER A 330 30.19 16.78 10.45
CA SER A 330 30.41 18.18 10.86
C SER A 330 29.54 19.19 10.11
N ASN A 331 29.10 18.85 8.88
CA ASN A 331 28.30 19.73 8.02
C ASN A 331 27.05 19.00 7.51
N PRO A 332 25.96 18.97 8.29
CA PRO A 332 24.70 18.35 7.87
C PRO A 332 24.07 19.12 6.70
N PHE A 333 23.53 18.43 5.71
CA PHE A 333 22.91 19.08 4.53
C PHE A 333 21.72 19.98 4.88
N TRP A 334 21.01 19.75 5.97
CA TRP A 334 19.81 20.51 6.36
C TRP A 334 20.12 21.74 7.23
N ARG A 335 21.40 21.99 7.56
CA ARG A 335 21.84 23.04 8.51
C ARG A 335 21.36 24.46 8.19
N ASP A 336 21.12 24.73 6.92
CA ASP A 336 20.79 26.02 6.32
C ASP A 336 19.57 25.92 5.38
N TRP A 337 18.69 24.94 5.59
CA TRP A 337 17.45 24.79 4.83
C TRP A 337 16.27 25.32 5.66
N PRO A 338 15.69 26.48 5.31
CA PRO A 338 14.58 27.06 6.06
C PRO A 338 13.40 26.11 6.20
N LEU A 339 12.80 26.08 7.40
CA LEU A 339 11.65 25.25 7.77
C LEU A 339 11.89 23.73 7.67
N SER A 340 13.14 23.28 7.62
CA SER A 340 13.50 21.87 7.48
C SER A 340 14.22 21.31 8.73
N ASP A 341 13.43 21.04 9.77
CA ASP A 341 13.93 20.43 11.01
C ASP A 341 13.91 18.89 10.93
N PRO A 342 15.02 18.18 11.21
CA PRO A 342 15.05 16.71 11.16
C PRO A 342 14.02 16.04 12.05
N SER A 343 13.70 16.58 13.23
CA SER A 343 12.65 16.02 14.09
C SER A 343 11.24 16.19 13.54
N ALA A 344 11.07 16.98 12.48
CA ALA A 344 9.80 17.20 11.80
C ALA A 344 9.74 16.46 10.46
N PHE A 345 10.78 16.55 9.62
CA PHE A 345 10.77 15.93 8.29
C PHE A 345 11.13 14.43 8.31
N LEU A 346 11.82 13.92 9.35
CA LEU A 346 11.98 12.47 9.49
C LEU A 346 10.65 11.91 10.00
N THR A 347 9.89 11.32 9.09
CA THR A 347 8.53 10.86 9.38
C THR A 347 8.54 9.38 9.82
N PRO A 348 7.55 8.95 10.63
CA PRO A 348 7.35 7.54 10.91
C PRO A 348 7.07 6.77 9.61
N GLU A 349 7.87 5.75 9.35
CA GLU A 349 7.83 4.94 8.13
C GLU A 349 7.17 3.57 8.45
N PRO A 350 5.90 3.34 8.04
CA PRO A 350 5.14 2.16 8.44
C PRO A 350 5.78 0.80 8.13
N LEU A 351 6.46 0.64 7.00
CA LEU A 351 6.97 -0.65 6.53
C LEU A 351 8.06 -1.20 7.46
N HIS A 352 9.15 -0.45 7.63
CA HIS A 352 10.31 -0.84 8.42
C HIS A 352 10.09 -0.65 9.92
N GLN A 353 9.31 0.36 10.32
CA GLN A 353 9.10 0.66 11.74
C GLN A 353 7.99 -0.19 12.35
N TRP A 354 6.93 -0.55 11.63
CA TRP A 354 5.77 -1.23 12.24
C TRP A 354 5.56 -2.64 11.73
N HIS A 355 5.49 -2.85 10.41
CA HIS A 355 5.26 -4.18 9.86
C HIS A 355 6.45 -5.10 10.15
N LYS A 356 7.66 -4.61 9.94
CA LYS A 356 8.88 -5.34 10.31
C LYS A 356 9.02 -5.49 11.83
N MET A 357 8.51 -4.55 12.66
CA MET A 357 8.47 -4.75 14.11
C MET A 357 7.59 -5.93 14.51
N CYS A 358 6.40 -6.04 13.92
CA CYS A 358 5.49 -7.15 14.18
C CYS A 358 6.19 -8.49 13.93
N TRP A 359 6.98 -8.59 12.85
CA TRP A 359 7.74 -9.80 12.56
C TRP A 359 8.93 -10.02 13.50
N ASP A 360 9.77 -9.00 13.67
CA ASP A 360 11.00 -9.09 14.47
C ASP A 360 10.71 -9.34 15.97
N HIS A 361 9.53 -8.94 16.44
CA HIS A 361 9.18 -8.92 17.86
C HIS A 361 7.86 -9.62 18.16
N ASP A 362 6.70 -9.06 17.78
CA ASP A 362 5.38 -9.55 18.19
C ASP A 362 5.19 -11.04 17.85
N ILE A 363 5.48 -11.44 16.62
CA ILE A 363 5.40 -12.83 16.16
C ILE A 363 6.36 -13.73 16.94
N ASN A 364 7.60 -13.27 17.16
CA ASN A 364 8.57 -14.04 17.95
C ASN A 364 8.10 -14.20 19.40
N TRP A 365 7.51 -13.18 20.02
CA TRP A 365 6.91 -13.32 21.36
C TRP A 365 5.76 -14.31 21.34
N CYS A 366 4.87 -14.25 20.33
CA CYS A 366 3.76 -15.18 20.19
C CYS A 366 4.24 -16.63 20.02
N ARG A 367 5.30 -16.86 19.24
CA ARG A 367 5.92 -18.19 19.06
C ARG A 367 6.45 -18.78 20.36
N GLN A 368 6.96 -17.94 21.28
CA GLN A 368 7.43 -18.40 22.59
C GLN A 368 6.28 -18.70 23.54
N VAL A 369 5.19 -17.94 23.49
CA VAL A 369 4.05 -18.09 24.43
C VAL A 369 3.07 -19.17 23.98
N VAL A 370 2.69 -19.20 22.71
CA VAL A 370 1.74 -20.17 22.14
C VAL A 370 2.45 -21.48 21.76
N GLY A 371 3.71 -21.39 21.35
CA GLY A 371 4.45 -22.48 20.71
C GLY A 371 4.35 -22.40 19.19
N SER A 372 5.47 -22.64 18.49
CA SER A 372 5.51 -22.50 17.02
C SER A 372 4.56 -23.49 16.33
N ALA A 373 4.52 -24.75 16.76
CA ALA A 373 3.65 -25.78 16.16
C ALA A 373 2.15 -25.43 16.26
N GLU A 374 1.68 -24.98 17.42
CA GLU A 374 0.29 -24.57 17.61
C GLU A 374 -0.03 -23.32 16.80
N LEU A 375 0.87 -22.33 16.77
CA LEU A 375 0.66 -21.11 16.00
C LEU A 375 0.62 -21.40 14.49
N ASP A 376 1.53 -22.24 13.98
CA ASP A 376 1.58 -22.66 12.59
C ASP A 376 0.32 -23.41 12.19
N PHE A 377 -0.13 -24.35 13.03
CA PHE A 377 -1.38 -25.08 12.80
C PHE A 377 -2.59 -24.14 12.76
N ARG A 378 -2.68 -23.16 13.66
CA ARG A 378 -3.78 -22.17 13.63
C ARG A 378 -3.79 -21.32 12.38
N TYR A 379 -2.64 -20.98 11.81
CA TYR A 379 -2.57 -20.27 10.53
C TYR A 379 -2.92 -21.16 9.34
N SER A 380 -2.53 -22.45 9.37
CA SER A 380 -2.80 -23.39 8.27
C SER A 380 -4.26 -23.79 8.14
N VAL A 381 -5.03 -23.76 9.24
CA VAL A 381 -6.46 -24.10 9.20
C VAL A 381 -7.37 -22.92 8.86
N LEU A 382 -6.83 -21.69 8.71
CA LEU A 382 -7.63 -20.54 8.30
C LEU A 382 -8.17 -20.73 6.88
N GLN A 383 -9.43 -20.38 6.66
CA GLN A 383 -10.05 -20.53 5.35
C GLN A 383 -9.32 -19.69 4.27
N PRO A 384 -8.90 -20.29 3.14
CA PRO A 384 -8.27 -19.59 2.01
C PRO A 384 -9.22 -18.59 1.32
N ARG A 385 -8.78 -17.33 1.22
CA ARG A 385 -9.53 -16.22 0.62
C ARG A 385 -8.85 -15.72 -0.65
N ILE A 386 -9.65 -15.44 -1.69
CA ILE A 386 -9.12 -14.88 -2.95
C ILE A 386 -8.53 -13.49 -2.67
N GLY A 387 -7.32 -13.26 -3.15
CA GLY A 387 -6.61 -11.99 -2.95
C GLY A 387 -5.79 -11.91 -1.66
N PHE A 388 -5.83 -12.95 -0.81
CA PHE A 388 -5.06 -13.02 0.44
C PHE A 388 -4.12 -14.21 0.41
N ARG A 389 -2.93 -14.08 1.01
CA ARG A 389 -2.04 -15.23 1.15
C ARG A 389 -2.58 -16.19 2.20
N HIS A 390 -2.60 -17.47 1.86
CA HIS A 390 -2.84 -18.56 2.80
C HIS A 390 -1.51 -19.15 3.27
N PHE A 391 -1.43 -19.57 4.53
CA PHE A 391 -0.22 -20.08 5.16
C PHE A 391 -0.38 -21.56 5.51
N GLY A 392 -0.49 -22.42 4.48
CA GLY A 392 -0.76 -23.85 4.65
C GLY A 392 0.31 -24.61 5.46
N ASP A 393 1.57 -24.18 5.38
CA ASP A 393 2.67 -24.71 6.18
C ASP A 393 2.92 -23.90 7.47
N GLY A 394 1.99 -23.02 7.85
CA GLY A 394 2.18 -22.05 8.91
C GLY A 394 3.12 -20.90 8.54
N ILE A 395 3.62 -20.19 9.56
CA ILE A 395 4.40 -18.95 9.38
C ILE A 395 5.85 -19.09 9.86
N SER A 396 6.17 -20.08 10.69
CA SER A 396 7.50 -20.22 11.31
C SER A 396 8.62 -20.59 10.35
N HIS A 397 8.30 -21.17 9.18
CA HIS A 397 9.25 -21.63 8.18
C HIS A 397 9.66 -20.54 7.17
N LEU A 398 8.98 -19.39 7.19
CA LEU A 398 9.27 -18.29 6.27
C LEU A 398 10.64 -17.68 6.56
N LYS A 399 11.55 -17.73 5.57
CA LYS A 399 12.93 -17.21 5.68
C LYS A 399 13.04 -15.74 5.28
N GLN A 400 12.30 -15.33 4.25
CA GLN A 400 12.21 -13.96 3.75
C GLN A 400 10.74 -13.64 3.59
N VAL A 401 10.29 -12.60 4.28
CA VAL A 401 8.89 -12.18 4.33
C VAL A 401 8.76 -10.86 3.59
N THR A 402 7.94 -10.83 2.56
CA THR A 402 7.56 -9.65 1.78
C THR A 402 6.62 -8.75 2.57
N GLY A 403 6.49 -7.48 2.17
CA GLY A 403 5.53 -6.55 2.77
C GLY A 403 4.08 -7.05 2.75
N ARG A 404 3.68 -7.79 1.70
CA ARG A 404 2.34 -8.41 1.60
C ARG A 404 2.17 -9.50 2.65
N GLU A 405 3.15 -10.41 2.78
CA GLU A 405 3.11 -11.45 3.81
C GLU A 405 3.06 -10.85 5.22
N HIS A 406 3.85 -9.81 5.51
CA HIS A 406 3.80 -9.13 6.80
C HIS A 406 2.38 -8.66 7.15
N ARG A 407 1.69 -8.04 6.19
CA ARG A 407 0.31 -7.57 6.38
C ARG A 407 -0.64 -8.75 6.59
N ASP A 408 -0.61 -9.75 5.72
CA ASP A 408 -1.50 -10.92 5.82
C ASP A 408 -1.33 -11.66 7.16
N ILE A 409 -0.11 -11.79 7.69
CA ILE A 409 0.14 -12.37 9.01
C ILE A 409 -0.48 -11.50 10.11
N GLN A 410 -0.29 -10.18 10.07
CA GLN A 410 -0.83 -9.23 11.06
C GLN A 410 -2.36 -9.30 11.17
N ARG A 411 -3.07 -9.56 10.07
CA ARG A 411 -4.55 -9.62 10.02
C ARG A 411 -5.15 -10.65 10.97
N TYR A 412 -4.48 -11.79 11.14
CA TYR A 412 -5.02 -12.92 11.90
C TYR A 412 -4.42 -13.06 13.29
N LEU A 413 -3.31 -12.37 13.57
CA LEU A 413 -2.46 -12.64 14.73
C LEU A 413 -3.25 -12.66 16.06
N VAL A 414 -4.08 -11.65 16.30
CA VAL A 414 -4.87 -11.54 17.54
C VAL A 414 -5.81 -12.73 17.71
N GLY A 415 -6.55 -13.11 16.65
CA GLY A 415 -7.44 -14.26 16.67
C GLY A 415 -6.70 -15.59 16.81
N CYS A 416 -5.53 -15.73 16.17
CA CYS A 416 -4.71 -16.94 16.25
C CYS A 416 -4.10 -17.15 17.64
N ILE A 417 -3.76 -16.11 18.40
CA ILE A 417 -3.22 -16.30 19.76
C ILE A 417 -4.31 -16.38 20.84
N ALA A 418 -5.54 -15.99 20.51
CA ALA A 418 -6.66 -15.97 21.46
C ALA A 418 -6.94 -17.37 22.03
N GLY A 419 -7.18 -17.44 23.34
CA GLY A 419 -7.44 -18.68 24.07
C GLY A 419 -6.19 -19.53 24.38
N ALA A 420 -5.14 -19.47 23.57
CA ALA A 420 -3.86 -20.15 23.85
C ALA A 420 -2.95 -19.31 24.76
N ALA A 421 -2.86 -18.00 24.51
CA ALA A 421 -2.04 -17.09 25.29
C ALA A 421 -2.82 -16.46 26.47
N PRO A 422 -2.13 -16.07 27.56
CA PRO A 422 -2.76 -15.35 28.67
C PRO A 422 -3.39 -14.01 28.24
N GLY A 423 -4.49 -13.62 28.88
CA GLY A 423 -5.25 -12.41 28.52
C GLY A 423 -4.42 -11.11 28.46
N PRO A 424 -3.57 -10.78 29.46
CA PRO A 424 -2.71 -9.60 29.39
C PRO A 424 -1.72 -9.61 28.21
N PHE A 425 -1.23 -10.79 27.82
CA PHE A 425 -0.35 -10.95 26.66
C PHE A 425 -1.12 -10.70 25.36
N VAL A 426 -2.31 -11.28 25.21
CA VAL A 426 -3.17 -11.03 24.04
C VAL A 426 -3.52 -9.55 23.95
N THR A 427 -3.81 -8.90 25.08
CA THR A 427 -4.08 -7.45 25.14
C THR A 427 -2.88 -6.64 24.65
N CYS A 428 -1.64 -6.98 25.04
CA CYS A 428 -0.43 -6.32 24.52
C CYS A 428 -0.33 -6.39 22.99
N ILE A 429 -0.51 -7.59 22.43
CA ILE A 429 -0.40 -7.80 20.97
C ILE A 429 -1.55 -7.09 20.24
N ARG A 430 -2.77 -7.16 20.79
CA ARG A 430 -3.95 -6.46 20.25
C ARG A 430 -3.72 -4.96 20.17
N VAL A 431 -3.31 -4.29 21.24
CA VAL A 431 -3.17 -2.83 21.21
C VAL A 431 -2.05 -2.35 20.28
N LEU A 432 -1.01 -3.17 20.07
CA LEU A 432 -0.02 -2.93 19.02
C LEU A 432 -0.62 -3.11 17.62
N ALA A 433 -1.49 -4.09 17.40
CA ALA A 433 -2.25 -4.22 16.16
C ALA A 433 -3.18 -3.02 15.94
N ASP A 434 -3.98 -2.64 16.93
CA ASP A 434 -4.87 -1.48 16.88
C ASP A 434 -4.10 -0.20 16.54
N PHE A 435 -2.97 0.04 17.20
CA PHE A 435 -2.10 1.18 16.91
C PHE A 435 -1.69 1.21 15.43
N ARG A 436 -1.27 0.07 14.88
CA ARG A 436 -0.81 -0.03 13.47
C ARG A 436 -1.94 0.24 12.49
N TYR A 437 -3.15 -0.21 12.77
CA TYR A 437 -4.30 0.06 11.90
C TYR A 437 -4.72 1.52 11.98
N LEU A 438 -4.86 2.08 13.19
CA LEU A 438 -5.17 3.49 13.41
C LEU A 438 -4.15 4.44 12.77
N ALA A 439 -2.86 4.17 12.93
CA ALA A 439 -1.79 5.02 12.41
C ALA A 439 -1.67 4.99 10.88
N GLN A 440 -2.33 4.03 10.22
CA GLN A 440 -2.38 3.90 8.77
C GLN A 440 -3.69 4.39 8.16
N ALA A 441 -4.63 4.92 8.96
CA ALA A 441 -5.86 5.49 8.46
C ALA A 441 -5.55 6.66 7.50
N PRO A 442 -6.25 6.76 6.35
CA PRO A 442 -6.01 7.83 5.38
C PRO A 442 -6.43 9.20 5.92
N VAL A 443 -7.38 9.23 6.84
CA VAL A 443 -7.84 10.43 7.56
C VAL A 443 -7.70 10.17 9.05
N ILE A 444 -6.99 11.07 9.75
CA ILE A 444 -6.72 10.96 11.18
C ILE A 444 -7.27 12.19 11.89
N THR A 445 -8.27 11.98 12.76
CA THR A 445 -8.90 13.01 13.59
C THR A 445 -8.25 13.06 14.98
N ASP A 446 -8.60 14.06 15.80
CA ASP A 446 -8.14 14.13 17.20
C ASP A 446 -8.61 12.93 18.04
N ASP A 447 -9.78 12.33 17.71
CA ASP A 447 -10.23 11.08 18.32
C ASP A 447 -9.29 9.91 17.99
N VAL A 448 -8.93 9.74 16.72
CA VAL A 448 -7.97 8.71 16.29
C VAL A 448 -6.61 8.93 16.96
N ILE A 449 -6.16 10.19 17.09
CA ILE A 449 -4.92 10.51 17.82
C ILE A 449 -5.01 10.10 19.29
N SER A 450 -6.14 10.39 19.94
CA SER A 450 -6.37 10.01 21.35
C SER A 450 -6.38 8.49 21.52
N ARG A 451 -6.96 7.75 20.56
CA ARG A 451 -6.93 6.28 20.52
C ARG A 451 -5.51 5.73 20.34
N LEU A 452 -4.69 6.35 19.49
CA LEU A 452 -3.27 5.99 19.31
C LEU A 452 -2.47 6.15 20.60
N ASP A 453 -2.61 7.29 21.29
CA ASP A 453 -1.95 7.53 22.58
C ASP A 453 -2.42 6.49 23.63
N ASN A 454 -3.72 6.16 23.64
CA ASN A 454 -4.27 5.13 24.52
C ASN A 454 -3.72 3.72 24.20
N CYS A 455 -3.55 3.34 22.94
CA CYS A 455 -2.94 2.06 22.57
C CYS A 455 -1.53 1.92 23.15
N LEU A 456 -0.70 2.97 23.07
CA LEU A 456 0.65 2.94 23.65
C LEU A 456 0.63 2.90 25.18
N LYS A 457 -0.28 3.66 25.81
CA LYS A 457 -0.48 3.61 27.26
C LYS A 457 -0.81 2.19 27.72
N VAL A 458 -1.84 1.57 27.14
CA VAL A 458 -2.26 0.20 27.50
C VAL A 458 -1.16 -0.82 27.20
N PHE A 459 -0.42 -0.66 26.11
CA PHE A 459 0.75 -1.50 25.84
C PHE A 459 1.76 -1.39 26.98
N HIS A 460 2.13 -0.19 27.40
CA HIS A 460 3.12 0.02 28.43
C HIS A 460 2.69 -0.44 29.82
N GLU A 461 1.39 -0.38 30.14
CA GLU A 461 0.81 -0.94 31.37
C GLU A 461 0.90 -2.47 31.41
N ASN A 462 0.84 -3.15 30.26
CA ASN A 462 0.78 -4.60 30.20
C ASN A 462 2.08 -5.29 29.76
N LYS A 463 2.99 -4.59 29.07
CA LYS A 463 4.17 -5.18 28.39
C LYS A 463 5.05 -6.03 29.31
N GLN A 464 5.04 -5.78 30.62
CA GLN A 464 5.84 -6.53 31.59
C GLN A 464 5.51 -8.03 31.55
N CYS A 465 4.27 -8.41 31.21
CA CYS A 465 3.89 -9.81 31.06
C CYS A 465 4.70 -10.55 29.98
N ILE A 466 5.19 -9.84 28.95
CA ILE A 466 6.04 -10.42 27.89
C ILE A 466 7.38 -10.89 28.46
N LEU A 467 7.92 -10.14 29.43
CA LEU A 467 9.17 -10.50 30.11
C LEU A 467 8.94 -11.63 31.13
N GLU A 468 7.87 -11.54 31.92
CA GLU A 468 7.49 -12.55 32.92
C GLU A 468 7.22 -13.92 32.30
N LEU A 469 6.60 -13.96 31.12
CA LEU A 469 6.40 -15.18 30.33
C LEU A 469 7.68 -15.69 29.65
N GLY A 470 8.80 -14.97 29.77
CA GLY A 470 10.06 -15.32 29.10
C GLY A 470 9.96 -15.29 27.57
N ALA A 471 9.02 -14.52 27.02
CA ALA A 471 8.74 -14.47 25.58
C ALA A 471 9.78 -13.65 24.81
N ARG A 472 10.47 -12.72 25.49
CA ARG A 472 11.52 -11.90 24.89
C ARG A 472 12.86 -12.63 24.89
N ARG A 473 13.23 -13.17 23.73
CA ARG A 473 14.47 -13.95 23.55
C ARG A 473 15.31 -13.47 22.38
N GLY A 474 16.63 -13.55 22.54
CA GLY A 474 17.62 -13.21 21.53
C GLY A 474 18.20 -14.43 20.82
N LYS A 475 19.34 -14.21 20.14
CA LYS A 475 20.11 -15.27 19.49
C LYS A 475 20.46 -16.39 20.48
N GLY A 476 20.30 -17.65 20.04
CA GLY A 476 20.51 -18.82 20.90
C GLY A 476 19.46 -18.99 22.00
N ASN A 477 18.26 -18.43 21.81
CA ASN A 477 17.14 -18.51 22.75
C ASN A 477 17.40 -17.87 24.13
N LYS A 478 18.41 -16.98 24.22
CA LYS A 478 18.79 -16.30 25.47
C LYS A 478 17.72 -15.31 25.91
N LEU A 479 17.33 -15.34 27.18
CA LEU A 479 16.41 -14.37 27.77
C LEU A 479 16.98 -12.95 27.70
N ILE A 480 16.12 -11.98 27.36
CA ILE A 480 16.45 -10.55 27.35
C ILE A 480 15.48 -9.85 28.31
N SER A 481 16.01 -9.24 29.37
CA SER A 481 15.25 -8.46 30.35
C SER A 481 14.94 -7.02 29.90
N ASP A 482 15.71 -6.51 28.94
CA ASP A 482 15.66 -5.11 28.55
C ASP A 482 14.86 -4.92 27.25
N TRP A 483 14.16 -3.79 27.13
CA TRP A 483 13.44 -3.47 25.90
C TRP A 483 14.41 -3.07 24.79
N TYR A 484 15.09 -1.93 24.90
CA TYR A 484 16.07 -1.47 23.90
C TYR A 484 15.58 -1.64 22.44
N ILE A 485 14.28 -1.46 22.18
CA ILE A 485 13.67 -1.64 20.85
C ILE A 485 13.49 -0.27 20.22
N PRO A 486 14.33 0.15 19.26
CA PRO A 486 14.22 1.47 18.65
C PRO A 486 12.81 1.75 18.10
N LYS A 487 12.18 0.74 17.49
CA LYS A 487 10.83 0.86 16.92
C LYS A 487 9.76 1.23 17.97
N LEU A 488 9.90 0.81 19.23
CA LEU A 488 8.99 1.24 20.31
C LEU A 488 9.17 2.71 20.67
N GLU A 489 10.41 3.20 20.68
CA GLU A 489 10.68 4.63 20.90
C GLU A 489 10.12 5.48 19.75
N LEU A 490 10.27 5.04 18.50
CA LEU A 490 9.75 5.76 17.34
C LEU A 490 8.22 5.83 17.34
N MET A 491 7.53 4.81 17.85
CA MET A 491 6.06 4.82 17.99
C MET A 491 5.57 5.99 18.87
N GLN A 492 6.33 6.41 19.88
CA GLN A 492 6.00 7.56 20.73
C GLN A 492 6.00 8.89 19.96
N SER A 493 6.63 8.95 18.78
CA SER A 493 6.68 10.17 17.95
C SER A 493 5.56 10.26 16.92
N VAL A 494 4.71 9.23 16.78
CA VAL A 494 3.70 9.13 15.71
C VAL A 494 2.63 10.22 15.83
N THR A 495 2.07 10.42 17.03
CA THR A 495 1.00 11.42 17.25
C THR A 495 1.51 12.86 17.12
N ARG A 496 2.78 13.11 17.46
CA ARG A 496 3.46 14.37 17.15
C ARG A 496 3.65 14.53 15.63
N SER A 497 4.12 13.50 14.94
CA SER A 497 4.34 13.55 13.49
C SER A 497 3.04 13.79 12.73
N ILE A 498 1.94 13.12 13.09
CA ILE A 498 0.62 13.30 12.45
C ILE A 498 0.23 14.78 12.43
N ARG A 499 0.44 15.48 13.56
CA ARG A 499 0.12 16.90 13.64
C ARG A 499 1.02 17.77 12.77
N LEU A 500 2.26 17.36 12.51
CA LEU A 500 3.24 18.09 11.71
C LEU A 500 3.14 17.81 10.20
N THR A 501 2.98 16.54 9.82
CA THR A 501 3.15 16.04 8.45
C THR A 501 1.98 15.18 7.97
N ALA A 502 0.84 15.21 8.67
CA ALA A 502 -0.38 14.45 8.36
C ALA A 502 -0.18 12.91 8.43
N ALA A 503 -1.10 12.14 7.83
CA ALA A 503 -1.20 10.70 8.00
C ALA A 503 0.10 9.95 7.61
N PRO A 504 0.65 9.08 8.48
CA PRO A 504 1.92 8.38 8.22
C PRO A 504 1.92 7.47 6.99
N ILE A 505 0.75 6.97 6.58
CA ILE A 505 0.65 6.07 5.42
C ILE A 505 1.18 6.70 4.12
N GLN A 506 1.20 8.03 4.06
CA GLN A 506 1.71 8.77 2.90
C GLN A 506 3.25 8.77 2.80
N TRP A 507 3.93 8.29 3.84
CA TRP A 507 5.38 8.25 3.99
C TRP A 507 5.92 6.81 4.01
N THR A 508 5.15 5.82 3.55
CA THR A 508 5.61 4.43 3.50
C THR A 508 6.68 4.20 2.44
N ALA A 509 7.68 3.38 2.79
CA ALA A 509 8.73 2.94 1.91
C ALA A 509 8.26 1.92 0.86
N ASP A 510 7.02 1.41 0.93
CA ASP A 510 6.45 0.53 -0.12
C ASP A 510 6.58 1.17 -1.51
N VAL A 511 6.34 2.48 -1.62
CA VAL A 511 6.43 3.21 -2.89
C VAL A 511 7.87 3.35 -3.36
N THR A 512 8.79 3.67 -2.44
CA THR A 512 10.19 3.93 -2.77
C THR A 512 10.94 2.63 -3.09
N GLU A 513 10.63 1.53 -2.40
CA GLU A 513 11.11 0.18 -2.75
C GLU A 513 10.66 -0.24 -4.16
N HIS A 514 9.41 0.06 -4.54
CA HIS A 514 8.93 -0.20 -5.89
C HIS A 514 9.64 0.70 -6.91
N SER A 515 9.83 1.99 -6.59
CA SER A 515 10.61 2.92 -7.41
C SER A 515 12.06 2.46 -7.62
N HIS A 516 12.71 1.80 -6.65
CA HIS A 516 14.04 1.23 -6.85
C HIS A 516 14.08 0.16 -7.93
N ILE A 517 12.98 -0.59 -8.13
CA ILE A 517 12.90 -1.58 -9.21
C ILE A 517 12.96 -0.87 -10.55
N ALA A 518 12.08 0.10 -10.77
CA ALA A 518 11.98 0.84 -12.03
C ALA A 518 13.21 1.73 -12.30
N PHE A 519 13.68 2.48 -11.30
CA PHE A 519 14.73 3.48 -11.51
C PHE A 519 16.15 2.93 -11.43
N VAL A 520 16.36 1.78 -10.80
CA VAL A 520 17.71 1.29 -10.54
C VAL A 520 17.88 -0.16 -10.99
N LYS A 521 17.07 -1.10 -10.49
CA LYS A 521 17.29 -2.53 -10.72
C LYS A 521 17.02 -2.92 -12.18
N ALA A 522 15.94 -2.44 -12.79
CA ALA A 522 15.62 -2.74 -14.19
C ALA A 522 16.65 -2.12 -15.17
N PRO A 523 17.01 -0.82 -15.06
CA PRO A 523 18.12 -0.25 -15.83
C PRO A 523 19.45 -0.98 -15.62
N PHE A 524 19.77 -1.36 -14.37
CA PHE A 524 20.98 -2.14 -14.09
C PHE A 524 20.97 -3.51 -14.78
N ARG A 525 19.84 -4.22 -14.78
CA ARG A 525 19.70 -5.52 -15.46
C ARG A 525 19.93 -5.41 -16.96
N ARG A 526 19.52 -4.30 -17.58
CA ARG A 526 19.72 -3.96 -19.01
C ARG A 526 21.12 -3.42 -19.32
N SER A 527 21.90 -3.02 -18.31
CA SER A 527 23.27 -2.53 -18.50
C SER A 527 24.25 -3.67 -18.81
N ASN A 528 25.42 -3.33 -19.34
CA ASN A 528 26.52 -4.29 -19.50
C ASN A 528 27.18 -4.69 -18.16
N ARG A 529 26.65 -4.21 -17.03
CA ARG A 529 27.15 -4.49 -15.67
C ARG A 529 28.61 -4.05 -15.48
N ARG A 530 29.11 -3.03 -16.18
CA ARG A 530 30.44 -2.43 -15.97
C ARG A 530 30.28 -0.91 -15.97
N ASP A 531 30.76 -0.23 -14.94
CA ASP A 531 30.52 1.21 -14.77
C ASP A 531 29.06 1.60 -15.08
N TYR A 532 28.15 1.00 -14.30
CA TYR A 532 26.72 0.96 -14.65
C TYR A 532 25.97 2.25 -14.32
N ASP A 533 26.46 3.10 -13.43
CA ASP A 533 25.79 4.36 -13.05
C ASP A 533 25.46 5.26 -14.27
N PRO A 534 26.41 5.60 -15.18
CA PRO A 534 26.09 6.38 -16.37
C PRO A 534 25.10 5.65 -17.30
N GLN A 535 25.17 4.32 -17.40
CA GLN A 535 24.22 3.55 -18.21
C GLN A 535 22.81 3.58 -17.63
N ILE A 536 22.67 3.57 -16.30
CA ILE A 536 21.39 3.77 -15.62
C ILE A 536 20.84 5.15 -15.96
N CYS A 537 21.64 6.22 -15.82
CA CYS A 537 21.22 7.58 -16.16
C CYS A 537 20.75 7.69 -17.61
N CYS A 538 21.51 7.18 -18.59
CA CYS A 538 21.12 7.21 -20.01
C CYS A 538 19.87 6.37 -20.31
N ALA A 539 19.63 5.27 -19.60
CA ALA A 539 18.42 4.48 -19.76
C ALA A 539 17.18 5.19 -19.20
N LEU A 540 17.34 5.90 -18.08
CA LEU A 540 16.27 6.70 -17.49
C LEU A 540 15.94 7.94 -18.33
N ASP A 541 16.95 8.61 -18.88
CA ASP A 541 16.76 9.77 -19.75
C ASP A 541 15.90 9.42 -20.97
N ARG A 542 16.25 8.32 -21.66
CA ARG A 542 15.46 7.79 -22.79
C ARG A 542 14.05 7.38 -22.37
N ALA A 543 13.89 6.67 -21.25
CA ALA A 543 12.57 6.25 -20.77
C ALA A 543 11.66 7.46 -20.45
N GLU A 544 12.23 8.52 -19.85
CA GLU A 544 11.51 9.76 -19.55
C GLU A 544 11.14 10.52 -20.82
N LYS A 545 12.06 10.62 -21.78
CA LYS A 545 11.80 11.18 -23.13
C LYS A 545 10.63 10.49 -23.82
N CYS A 546 10.61 9.16 -23.83
CA CYS A 546 9.50 8.40 -24.39
C CYS A 546 8.18 8.67 -23.66
N HIS A 547 8.21 8.71 -22.32
CA HIS A 547 7.01 8.97 -21.52
C HIS A 547 6.45 10.39 -21.74
N LEU A 548 7.31 11.40 -21.81
CA LEU A 548 6.90 12.77 -22.08
C LEU A 548 6.34 12.92 -23.48
N PHE A 549 6.93 12.23 -24.46
CA PHE A 549 6.41 12.26 -25.82
C PHE A 549 5.01 11.61 -25.90
N ASP A 550 4.82 10.43 -25.30
CA ASP A 550 3.49 9.81 -25.19
C ASP A 550 2.46 10.73 -24.54
N LEU A 551 2.85 11.40 -23.46
CA LEU A 551 1.97 12.33 -22.75
C LEU A 551 1.57 13.51 -23.64
N ALA A 552 2.54 14.10 -24.35
CA ALA A 552 2.30 15.22 -25.25
C ALA A 552 1.39 14.84 -26.42
N THR A 553 1.71 13.75 -27.13
CA THR A 553 0.93 13.30 -28.29
C THR A 553 -0.48 12.90 -27.90
N SER A 554 -0.65 12.16 -26.79
CA SER A 554 -1.97 11.80 -26.27
C SER A 554 -2.80 13.03 -25.91
N MET A 555 -2.19 14.05 -25.30
CA MET A 555 -2.88 15.30 -24.99
C MET A 555 -3.34 16.03 -26.25
N CYS A 556 -2.51 16.12 -27.29
CA CYS A 556 -2.89 16.71 -28.58
C CYS A 556 -4.09 15.96 -29.21
N GLU A 557 -4.05 14.63 -29.26
CA GLU A 557 -5.13 13.81 -29.84
C GLU A 557 -6.47 14.02 -29.12
N THR A 558 -6.47 14.20 -27.79
CA THR A 558 -7.69 14.49 -27.02
C THR A 558 -8.26 15.88 -27.27
N VAL A 559 -7.42 16.87 -27.60
CA VAL A 559 -7.86 18.24 -27.91
C VAL A 559 -8.45 18.32 -29.32
N ASP A 560 -7.93 17.51 -30.25
CA ASP A 560 -8.38 17.45 -31.64
C ASP A 560 -9.62 16.55 -31.87
N GLY A 561 -10.19 15.96 -30.81
CA GLY A 561 -11.45 15.21 -30.87
C GLY A 561 -11.37 13.83 -31.53
N LEU A 562 -10.18 13.24 -31.65
CA LEU A 562 -9.93 11.97 -32.34
C LEU A 562 -9.85 10.75 -31.40
N SER A 563 -10.77 10.60 -30.44
CA SER A 563 -10.85 9.36 -29.65
C SER A 563 -11.87 8.38 -30.24
N SER A 564 -11.38 7.30 -30.86
CA SER A 564 -12.17 6.08 -31.07
C SER A 564 -12.31 5.35 -29.73
N ASP A 565 -13.53 5.23 -29.22
CA ASP A 565 -13.90 4.55 -27.96
C ASP A 565 -13.75 3.01 -28.01
N ASP A 566 -12.90 2.45 -28.86
CA ASP A 566 -12.95 1.02 -29.22
C ASP A 566 -12.01 0.07 -28.44
N ASP A 567 -11.20 0.54 -27.48
CA ASP A 567 -10.17 -0.31 -26.85
C ASP A 567 -10.47 -0.78 -25.41
N LEU A 568 -11.74 -0.94 -25.02
CA LEU A 568 -12.11 -1.45 -23.70
C LEU A 568 -12.99 -2.71 -23.72
N ASP A 569 -12.67 -3.70 -24.53
CA ASP A 569 -13.24 -5.05 -24.39
C ASP A 569 -12.18 -6.15 -24.64
N LEU A 570 -11.42 -6.48 -23.60
CA LEU A 570 -10.78 -7.80 -23.47
C LEU A 570 -11.29 -8.45 -22.18
N GLU A 571 -12.20 -9.41 -22.37
CA GLU A 571 -12.87 -10.21 -21.35
C GLU A 571 -11.86 -11.03 -20.53
N ASP A 572 -11.87 -10.88 -19.20
CA ASP A 572 -11.23 -11.83 -18.29
C ASP A 572 -12.17 -13.05 -18.15
N ASP A 573 -12.16 -13.96 -19.14
CA ASP A 573 -12.66 -15.32 -18.96
C ASP A 573 -11.58 -16.15 -18.25
N ASP A 574 -11.37 -15.85 -16.96
CA ASP A 574 -10.67 -16.78 -16.07
C ASP A 574 -11.64 -17.94 -15.76
N GLU A 575 -11.73 -18.90 -16.68
CA GLU A 575 -12.22 -20.21 -16.35
C GLU A 575 -11.35 -20.76 -15.21
N ALA A 576 -11.94 -20.85 -14.02
CA ALA A 576 -11.36 -21.60 -12.91
C ALA A 576 -11.24 -23.07 -13.33
N GLU A 577 -10.09 -23.44 -13.92
CA GLU A 577 -9.72 -24.83 -14.10
C GLU A 577 -9.66 -25.52 -12.74
N GLU A 578 -10.32 -26.66 -12.66
CA GLU A 578 -10.25 -27.57 -11.52
C GLU A 578 -8.84 -28.16 -11.41
N GLY A 579 -8.27 -28.07 -10.22
CA GLY A 579 -7.25 -29.01 -9.75
C GLY A 579 -5.86 -28.89 -10.37
N SER A 580 -5.05 -27.96 -9.85
CA SER A 580 -3.68 -28.32 -9.48
C SER A 580 -3.22 -27.47 -8.30
N ASP A 581 -2.52 -28.12 -7.37
CA ASP A 581 -1.90 -27.57 -6.17
C ASP A 581 -0.66 -26.71 -6.52
N ALA A 582 -0.77 -25.91 -7.58
CA ALA A 582 0.27 -25.01 -8.05
C ALA A 582 0.04 -23.63 -7.43
N CYS A 583 0.70 -23.41 -6.29
CA CYS A 583 1.03 -22.10 -5.75
C CYS A 583 1.43 -21.16 -6.90
N TRP A 584 0.56 -20.21 -7.25
CA TRP A 584 0.88 -19.18 -8.25
C TRP A 584 2.01 -18.31 -7.66
N ASP A 585 3.24 -18.66 -8.04
CA ASP A 585 4.45 -17.90 -7.75
C ASP A 585 4.37 -16.56 -8.50
N THR A 586 3.77 -15.58 -7.82
CA THR A 586 3.60 -14.20 -8.31
C THR A 586 4.91 -13.40 -8.37
N SER A 587 6.08 -14.05 -8.22
CA SER A 587 7.38 -13.40 -8.37
C SER A 587 7.68 -12.93 -9.80
N GLN A 588 6.86 -13.30 -10.79
CA GLN A 588 6.97 -12.86 -12.19
C GLN A 588 5.91 -11.83 -12.63
N VAL A 589 5.46 -10.92 -11.76
CA VAL A 589 4.88 -9.65 -12.22
C VAL A 589 5.99 -8.62 -12.38
N VAL A 590 6.91 -8.91 -13.30
CA VAL A 590 7.95 -7.99 -13.77
C VAL A 590 7.91 -8.01 -15.28
N ASP A 591 6.79 -7.56 -15.85
CA ASP A 591 6.68 -7.04 -17.22
C ASP A 591 5.25 -6.50 -17.41
N ASN A 592 5.07 -5.22 -17.06
CA ASN A 592 4.00 -4.34 -17.53
C ASN A 592 4.21 -2.94 -16.93
N ASP A 593 5.39 -2.36 -17.18
CA ASP A 593 5.79 -1.10 -16.57
C ASP A 593 5.18 0.14 -17.23
N LEU A 594 4.53 0.06 -18.41
CA LEU A 594 3.88 1.23 -19.04
C LEU A 594 2.62 0.91 -19.88
N GLY A 595 1.93 -0.20 -19.61
CA GLY A 595 0.52 -0.30 -19.97
C GLY A 595 -0.29 0.46 -18.93
N ALA A 596 -1.25 1.31 -19.34
CA ALA A 596 -2.23 1.88 -18.42
C ALA A 596 -2.76 0.75 -17.53
N ARG A 597 -2.29 0.68 -16.27
CA ARG A 597 -2.86 -0.27 -15.31
C ARG A 597 -4.33 0.09 -15.25
N ARG A 598 -5.18 -0.83 -15.73
CA ARG A 598 -6.63 -0.64 -15.87
C ARG A 598 -7.10 0.14 -14.65
N PRO A 599 -7.74 1.32 -14.82
CA PRO A 599 -8.28 2.06 -13.69
C PRO A 599 -9.08 1.08 -12.83
N LEU A 600 -8.95 1.21 -11.50
CA LEU A 600 -9.70 0.37 -10.58
C LEU A 600 -11.17 0.41 -11.04
N PRO A 601 -11.77 -0.73 -11.43
CA PRO A 601 -13.08 -0.68 -12.05
C PRO A 601 -14.07 -0.15 -11.02
N ASP A 602 -14.83 0.88 -11.41
CA ASP A 602 -15.88 1.46 -10.60
C ASP A 602 -17.21 0.78 -10.95
N TYR A 603 -17.59 -0.20 -10.12
CA TYR A 603 -18.84 -0.93 -10.29
C TYR A 603 -20.06 -0.06 -10.01
N PHE A 604 -19.93 1.04 -9.25
CA PHE A 604 -21.03 2.00 -9.08
C PHE A 604 -21.27 2.77 -10.38
N ALA A 605 -20.20 3.24 -11.04
CA ALA A 605 -20.31 3.88 -12.35
C ALA A 605 -20.86 2.89 -13.40
N LEU A 606 -20.32 1.66 -13.45
CA LEU A 606 -20.76 0.64 -14.40
C LEU A 606 -22.22 0.22 -14.19
N ALA A 607 -22.73 0.21 -12.95
CA ALA A 607 -24.14 -0.06 -12.68
C ALA A 607 -25.10 0.96 -13.32
N THR A 608 -24.64 2.19 -13.58
CA THR A 608 -25.46 3.20 -14.27
C THR A 608 -25.51 2.99 -15.79
N SER A 609 -24.48 2.36 -16.36
CA SER A 609 -24.30 2.12 -17.80
C SER A 609 -25.31 1.09 -18.34
N ILE A 610 -26.03 1.46 -19.39
CA ILE A 610 -27.06 0.63 -20.05
C ILE A 610 -26.47 -0.72 -20.52
N LYS A 611 -25.21 -0.74 -20.96
CA LYS A 611 -24.53 -1.96 -21.46
C LYS A 611 -24.43 -3.07 -20.41
N HIS A 612 -24.38 -2.73 -19.11
CA HIS A 612 -24.08 -3.69 -18.04
C HIS A 612 -25.20 -3.91 -17.02
N ARG A 613 -26.36 -3.23 -17.18
CA ARG A 613 -27.46 -3.22 -16.19
C ARG A 613 -28.01 -4.60 -15.80
N SER A 614 -27.85 -5.61 -16.66
CA SER A 614 -28.35 -6.96 -16.36
C SER A 614 -27.47 -7.72 -15.36
N ARG A 615 -26.19 -7.37 -15.19
CA ARG A 615 -25.22 -8.13 -14.36
C ARG A 615 -24.43 -7.29 -13.37
N VAL A 616 -24.48 -5.97 -13.53
CA VAL A 616 -23.88 -5.01 -12.62
C VAL A 616 -25.01 -4.15 -12.05
N PHE A 617 -25.11 -4.12 -10.73
CA PHE A 617 -26.09 -3.32 -10.01
C PHE A 617 -25.48 -2.80 -8.72
N ALA A 618 -26.04 -1.73 -8.16
CA ALA A 618 -25.53 -1.13 -6.95
C ALA A 618 -26.66 -0.63 -6.03
N THR A 619 -26.40 -0.67 -4.74
CA THR A 619 -27.13 0.09 -3.72
C THR A 619 -26.43 1.44 -3.48
N SER A 620 -26.91 2.22 -2.52
CA SER A 620 -26.24 3.45 -2.10
C SER A 620 -24.80 3.22 -1.61
N SER A 621 -24.48 2.01 -1.14
CA SER A 621 -23.27 1.71 -0.38
C SER A 621 -22.43 0.55 -0.93
N THR A 622 -23.02 -0.36 -1.71
CA THR A 622 -22.36 -1.56 -2.24
C THR A 622 -22.76 -1.83 -3.69
N ALA A 623 -21.79 -2.06 -4.56
CA ALA A 623 -21.97 -2.46 -5.95
C ALA A 623 -21.59 -3.93 -6.17
N PHE A 624 -22.24 -4.57 -7.14
CA PHE A 624 -22.16 -6.00 -7.42
C PHE A 624 -21.89 -6.22 -8.90
N ARG A 625 -21.06 -7.21 -9.23
CA ARG A 625 -20.81 -7.69 -10.59
C ARG A 625 -20.83 -9.21 -10.61
N LEU A 626 -21.73 -9.78 -11.40
CA LEU A 626 -21.76 -11.21 -11.72
C LEU A 626 -21.06 -11.49 -13.06
N ASN A 627 -20.56 -12.72 -13.23
CA ASN A 627 -19.99 -13.19 -14.49
C ASN A 627 -21.07 -13.25 -15.58
N TYR A 628 -20.65 -13.08 -16.85
CA TYR A 628 -21.56 -13.15 -18.01
C TYR A 628 -22.33 -14.46 -18.01
N ARG A 629 -21.59 -15.58 -17.99
CA ARG A 629 -22.14 -16.93 -18.03
C ARG A 629 -22.33 -17.41 -16.60
N SER A 630 -23.55 -17.85 -16.29
CA SER A 630 -23.79 -18.59 -15.06
C SER A 630 -23.11 -19.96 -15.14
N LYS A 631 -22.89 -20.60 -14.00
CA LYS A 631 -22.33 -21.96 -13.97
C LYS A 631 -23.39 -23.02 -14.30
N HIS A 632 -24.64 -22.76 -13.92
CA HIS A 632 -25.79 -23.58 -14.33
C HIS A 632 -26.89 -22.64 -14.83
N ASN A 633 -27.07 -22.62 -16.15
CA ASN A 633 -28.06 -21.74 -16.80
C ASN A 633 -29.51 -22.15 -16.52
N PHE A 634 -29.71 -23.42 -16.16
CA PHE A 634 -31.01 -24.02 -15.86
C PHE A 634 -30.80 -25.19 -14.89
N MET A 635 -31.35 -25.12 -13.68
CA MET A 635 -31.32 -26.20 -12.69
C MET A 635 -32.61 -26.20 -11.88
N THR A 636 -33.17 -27.38 -11.61
CA THR A 636 -34.37 -27.47 -10.76
C THR A 636 -34.05 -27.12 -9.30
N ILE A 637 -35.02 -26.60 -8.57
CA ILE A 637 -34.83 -26.24 -7.15
C ILE A 637 -34.41 -27.45 -6.31
N ASN A 638 -34.96 -28.64 -6.61
CA ASN A 638 -34.63 -29.86 -5.90
C ASN A 638 -33.19 -30.31 -6.18
N ASP A 639 -32.75 -30.26 -7.44
CA ASP A 639 -31.37 -30.61 -7.80
C ASP A 639 -30.37 -29.63 -7.19
N ALA A 640 -30.70 -28.33 -7.16
CA ALA A 640 -29.89 -27.32 -6.48
C ALA A 640 -29.83 -27.57 -4.96
N ALA A 641 -30.94 -27.94 -4.32
CA ALA A 641 -30.99 -28.27 -2.90
C ALA A 641 -30.08 -29.46 -2.55
N ILE A 642 -30.05 -30.48 -3.42
CA ILE A 642 -29.18 -31.65 -3.27
C ILE A 642 -27.72 -31.27 -3.52
N LEU A 643 -27.42 -30.59 -4.63
CA LEU A 643 -26.06 -30.24 -5.05
C LEU A 643 -25.35 -29.36 -4.02
N PHE A 644 -26.05 -28.37 -3.46
CA PHE A 644 -25.49 -27.41 -2.50
C PHE A 644 -25.68 -27.84 -1.04
N ASN A 645 -26.28 -29.01 -0.79
CA ASN A 645 -26.59 -29.51 0.55
C ASN A 645 -27.42 -28.50 1.39
N VAL A 646 -28.48 -27.95 0.79
CA VAL A 646 -29.42 -26.99 1.38
C VAL A 646 -30.86 -27.55 1.29
N PRO A 647 -31.20 -28.57 2.10
CA PRO A 647 -32.42 -29.37 1.96
C PRO A 647 -33.73 -28.58 2.17
N ASP A 648 -33.64 -27.40 2.75
CA ASP A 648 -34.77 -26.51 3.03
C ASP A 648 -34.86 -25.32 2.06
N LEU A 649 -34.15 -25.35 0.92
CA LEU A 649 -34.16 -24.30 -0.10
C LEU A 649 -35.57 -23.97 -0.59
N GLN A 650 -36.39 -24.99 -0.91
CA GLN A 650 -37.76 -24.79 -1.37
C GLN A 650 -38.62 -24.09 -0.31
N LEU A 651 -38.52 -24.50 0.96
CA LEU A 651 -39.23 -23.88 2.07
C LEU A 651 -38.78 -22.43 2.28
N ALA A 652 -37.47 -22.17 2.17
CA ALA A 652 -36.93 -20.81 2.27
C ALA A 652 -37.41 -19.90 1.12
N LEU A 653 -37.61 -20.44 -0.10
CA LEU A 653 -38.14 -19.70 -1.25
C LEU A 653 -39.60 -19.32 -1.02
N VAL A 654 -40.42 -20.27 -0.55
CA VAL A 654 -41.84 -20.02 -0.22
C VAL A 654 -41.96 -18.93 0.83
N GLU A 655 -41.13 -18.98 1.88
CA GLU A 655 -41.10 -17.95 2.93
C GLU A 655 -40.66 -16.58 2.38
N TYR A 656 -39.63 -16.55 1.55
CA TYR A 656 -39.14 -15.31 0.94
C TYR A 656 -40.21 -14.63 0.06
N ILE A 657 -40.88 -15.38 -0.83
CA ILE A 657 -41.93 -14.84 -1.70
C ILE A 657 -43.11 -14.30 -0.89
N GLN A 658 -43.49 -14.98 0.21
CA GLN A 658 -44.55 -14.51 1.09
C GLN A 658 -44.18 -13.20 1.77
N ARG A 659 -42.95 -13.07 2.28
CA ARG A 659 -42.47 -11.82 2.89
C ARG A 659 -42.45 -10.66 1.91
N CYS A 660 -42.12 -10.90 0.64
CA CYS A 660 -42.20 -9.86 -0.38
C CYS A 660 -43.64 -9.35 -0.62
N GLY A 661 -44.66 -10.16 -0.29
CA GLY A 661 -46.08 -9.78 -0.38
C GLY A 661 -46.65 -9.09 0.87
N ASP A 662 -46.05 -9.28 2.05
CA ASP A 662 -46.49 -8.70 3.33
C ASP A 662 -45.65 -7.47 3.70
N THR A 663 -46.22 -6.27 3.55
CA THR A 663 -45.57 -4.99 3.88
C THR A 663 -45.52 -4.67 5.38
N SER A 664 -46.03 -5.55 6.25
CA SER A 664 -46.28 -5.25 7.67
C SER A 664 -45.36 -5.93 8.70
N THR A 665 -44.34 -6.69 8.30
CA THR A 665 -43.50 -7.48 9.25
C THR A 665 -42.03 -7.08 9.29
N SER A 666 -41.57 -6.59 10.45
CA SER A 666 -40.16 -6.36 10.83
C SER A 666 -39.41 -7.65 11.21
N ALA A 667 -39.67 -8.77 10.51
CA ALA A 667 -39.13 -10.08 10.87
C ALA A 667 -37.65 -10.23 10.43
N PRO A 668 -36.82 -11.02 11.15
CA PRO A 668 -35.42 -11.21 10.80
C PRO A 668 -35.26 -11.79 9.39
N VAL A 669 -34.38 -11.16 8.60
CA VAL A 669 -34.09 -11.49 7.19
C VAL A 669 -33.73 -12.96 6.99
N ILE A 670 -32.99 -13.57 7.93
CA ILE A 670 -32.63 -15.00 7.89
C ILE A 670 -33.13 -15.71 9.16
N GLY A 671 -33.86 -16.82 8.96
CA GLY A 671 -34.27 -17.74 10.03
C GLY A 671 -35.54 -17.34 10.80
N GLY A 672 -36.59 -16.86 10.12
CA GLY A 672 -37.89 -16.62 10.75
C GLY A 672 -38.58 -17.91 11.23
N ARG A 673 -39.69 -17.78 11.99
CA ARG A 673 -40.53 -18.93 12.35
C ARG A 673 -41.10 -19.54 11.07
N ARG A 674 -40.66 -20.75 10.72
CA ARG A 674 -41.26 -21.55 9.64
C ARG A 674 -42.67 -21.97 10.05
N GLY A 675 -43.67 -21.23 9.62
CA GLY A 675 -45.05 -21.67 9.73
C GLY A 675 -45.22 -22.94 8.90
N ALA A 676 -45.56 -24.06 9.54
CA ALA A 676 -45.97 -25.27 8.83
C ALA A 676 -47.26 -24.94 8.04
N ARG A 677 -47.11 -24.62 6.76
CA ARG A 677 -48.23 -24.47 5.81
C ARG A 677 -47.86 -25.18 4.53
N ALA A 678 -48.01 -26.50 4.56
CA ALA A 678 -47.91 -27.37 3.40
C ALA A 678 -48.92 -26.92 2.31
N GLY A 679 -48.47 -26.85 1.05
CA GLY A 679 -49.37 -26.79 -0.11
C GLY A 679 -49.38 -25.51 -0.96
N LYS A 680 -48.43 -24.57 -0.82
CA LYS A 680 -48.25 -23.49 -1.83
C LYS A 680 -47.14 -23.85 -2.81
N GLU A 681 -47.49 -23.95 -4.09
CA GLU A 681 -46.55 -24.14 -5.19
C GLU A 681 -45.76 -22.86 -5.46
N LEU A 682 -44.47 -23.01 -5.81
CA LEU A 682 -43.63 -21.91 -6.24
C LEU A 682 -44.03 -21.52 -7.67
N PRO A 683 -43.97 -20.22 -8.04
CA PRO A 683 -44.32 -19.76 -9.39
C PRO A 683 -43.27 -20.11 -10.46
N PHE A 684 -42.22 -20.85 -10.08
CA PHE A 684 -41.13 -21.35 -10.93
C PHE A 684 -40.58 -22.63 -10.30
N ASP A 685 -40.01 -23.51 -11.11
CA ASP A 685 -39.37 -24.76 -10.69
C ASP A 685 -37.84 -24.76 -10.85
N SER A 686 -37.32 -23.75 -11.56
CA SER A 686 -35.94 -23.70 -12.05
C SER A 686 -35.26 -22.38 -11.72
N ILE A 687 -33.94 -22.46 -11.53
CA ILE A 687 -33.07 -21.34 -11.16
C ILE A 687 -31.78 -21.36 -11.99
N GLU A 688 -31.20 -20.17 -12.16
CA GLU A 688 -29.87 -19.95 -12.72
C GLU A 688 -28.87 -19.73 -11.59
N ILE A 689 -27.65 -20.30 -11.65
CA ILE A 689 -26.73 -20.36 -10.50
C ILE A 689 -25.33 -19.80 -10.84
N TRP A 690 -24.79 -18.99 -9.92
CA TRP A 690 -23.41 -18.51 -9.93
C TRP A 690 -22.64 -19.02 -8.71
N TYR A 691 -21.36 -19.32 -8.91
CA TYR A 691 -20.45 -19.76 -7.84
C TYR A 691 -19.75 -18.61 -7.13
N ASN A 692 -19.81 -17.40 -7.70
CA ASN A 692 -19.24 -16.21 -7.10
C ASN A 692 -19.92 -14.93 -7.57
N VAL A 693 -19.74 -13.88 -6.79
CA VAL A 693 -20.07 -12.50 -7.13
C VAL A 693 -18.94 -11.59 -6.68
N ARG A 694 -18.59 -10.60 -7.50
CA ARG A 694 -17.68 -9.52 -7.11
C ARG A 694 -18.47 -8.41 -6.45
N VAL A 695 -18.00 -7.92 -5.31
CA VAL A 695 -18.60 -6.82 -4.55
C VAL A 695 -17.61 -5.70 -4.35
N GLN A 696 -18.10 -4.47 -4.38
CA GLN A 696 -17.30 -3.28 -4.18
C GLN A 696 -18.04 -2.34 -3.23
N THR A 697 -17.36 -1.87 -2.20
CA THR A 697 -17.93 -0.92 -1.23
C THR A 697 -17.38 0.49 -1.48
N LYS A 698 -17.93 1.48 -0.78
CA LYS A 698 -17.36 2.83 -0.69
C LYS A 698 -16.53 2.96 0.56
N SER A 699 -15.42 3.71 0.48
CA SER A 699 -14.59 3.97 1.64
C SER A 699 -15.39 4.74 2.70
N PRO A 700 -15.27 4.42 4.00
CA PRO A 700 -15.90 5.20 5.06
C PRO A 700 -15.31 6.60 5.20
N TYR A 701 -14.09 6.81 4.70
CA TYR A 701 -13.40 8.10 4.75
C TYR A 701 -13.78 9.03 3.58
N ASP A 702 -14.15 8.46 2.44
CA ASP A 702 -14.60 9.18 1.26
C ASP A 702 -15.67 8.37 0.51
N PRO A 703 -16.97 8.69 0.69
CA PRO A 703 -18.07 8.00 0.03
C PRO A 703 -18.08 8.11 -1.50
N THR A 704 -17.26 8.98 -2.08
CA THR A 704 -17.10 9.09 -3.54
C THR A 704 -16.06 8.10 -4.08
N CYS A 705 -15.23 7.52 -3.21
CA CYS A 705 -14.16 6.62 -3.61
C CYS A 705 -14.56 5.14 -3.40
N PRO A 706 -14.66 4.35 -4.48
CA PRO A 706 -14.90 2.92 -4.35
C PRO A 706 -13.64 2.18 -3.85
N THR A 707 -13.83 1.17 -3.00
CA THR A 707 -12.77 0.30 -2.47
C THR A 707 -12.33 -0.73 -3.51
N GLN A 708 -11.30 -1.54 -3.21
CA GLN A 708 -10.96 -2.67 -4.08
C GLN A 708 -12.11 -3.68 -4.15
N PRO A 709 -12.46 -4.20 -5.35
CA PRO A 709 -13.42 -5.28 -5.47
C PRO A 709 -12.97 -6.54 -4.71
N GLN A 710 -13.91 -7.18 -4.03
CA GLN A 710 -13.72 -8.44 -3.31
C GLN A 710 -14.61 -9.52 -3.92
N ASN A 711 -14.15 -10.77 -3.90
CA ASN A 711 -14.96 -11.92 -4.33
C ASN A 711 -15.70 -12.53 -3.14
N ILE A 712 -16.97 -12.87 -3.32
CA ILE A 712 -17.74 -13.75 -2.44
C ILE A 712 -17.90 -15.08 -3.16
N GLN A 713 -17.46 -16.17 -2.54
CA GLN A 713 -17.65 -17.54 -3.04
C GLN A 713 -18.92 -18.18 -2.47
N ALA A 714 -19.54 -19.04 -3.29
CA ALA A 714 -20.70 -19.87 -2.96
C ALA A 714 -20.67 -21.13 -3.83
N GLN A 715 -19.65 -21.96 -3.66
CA GLN A 715 -19.45 -23.20 -4.43
C GLN A 715 -20.02 -24.41 -3.66
N PRO A 716 -20.67 -25.35 -4.36
CA PRO A 716 -21.19 -26.56 -3.72
C PRO A 716 -20.05 -27.48 -3.25
N PRO A 717 -20.35 -28.49 -2.41
CA PRO A 717 -19.44 -29.57 -2.10
C PRO A 717 -18.79 -30.20 -3.33
N SER A 718 -17.48 -30.45 -3.26
CA SER A 718 -16.69 -31.10 -4.31
C SER A 718 -15.63 -32.01 -3.68
N THR A 719 -14.90 -32.75 -4.53
CA THR A 719 -13.74 -33.56 -4.10
C THR A 719 -12.67 -32.72 -3.40
N THR A 720 -12.49 -31.47 -3.86
CA THR A 720 -11.51 -30.54 -3.27
C THR A 720 -12.05 -29.83 -2.04
N TRP A 721 -13.36 -29.53 -2.01
CA TRP A 721 -14.05 -28.82 -0.92
C TRP A 721 -15.25 -29.64 -0.42
N PRO A 722 -15.05 -30.60 0.49
CA PRO A 722 -16.11 -31.53 0.91
C PRO A 722 -17.34 -30.88 1.56
N HIS A 723 -17.19 -29.66 2.09
CA HIS A 723 -18.27 -28.87 2.68
C HIS A 723 -18.71 -27.70 1.80
N GLY A 724 -18.19 -27.60 0.57
CA GLY A 724 -18.33 -26.44 -0.29
C GLY A 724 -17.33 -25.34 0.04
N ARG A 725 -17.30 -24.31 -0.82
CA ARG A 725 -16.46 -23.11 -0.62
C ARG A 725 -17.36 -21.88 -0.57
N HIS A 726 -17.61 -21.41 0.64
CA HIS A 726 -18.51 -20.31 0.92
C HIS A 726 -17.82 -19.20 1.71
N ASP A 727 -18.19 -17.95 1.42
CA ASP A 727 -17.71 -16.77 2.14
C ASP A 727 -18.79 -16.21 3.07
N SER A 728 -18.36 -15.70 4.21
CA SER A 728 -19.23 -14.99 5.15
C SER A 728 -19.37 -13.51 4.78
N VAL A 729 -20.56 -12.96 5.01
CA VAL A 729 -20.92 -11.58 4.69
C VAL A 729 -21.68 -10.91 5.82
N MET A 730 -21.67 -9.58 5.80
CA MET A 730 -22.55 -8.72 6.58
C MET A 730 -23.80 -8.40 5.76
N VAL A 731 -24.98 -8.58 6.34
CA VAL A 731 -26.30 -8.41 5.69
C VAL A 731 -27.10 -7.33 6.41
N ILE A 732 -27.58 -6.34 5.67
CA ILE A 732 -28.42 -5.26 6.18
C ILE A 732 -29.88 -5.68 6.08
N SER A 733 -30.55 -5.75 7.24
CA SER A 733 -32.00 -6.00 7.33
C SER A 733 -32.84 -4.73 7.38
N ASP A 734 -32.30 -3.67 7.98
CA ASP A 734 -32.92 -2.36 8.11
C ASP A 734 -31.78 -1.34 8.29
N MET A 735 -31.79 -0.28 7.48
CA MET A 735 -30.77 0.78 7.53
C MET A 735 -30.79 1.56 8.86
N THR A 736 -31.86 1.43 9.65
CA THR A 736 -32.02 2.07 10.96
C THR A 736 -31.48 1.24 12.13
N VAL A 737 -31.18 -0.05 11.92
CA VAL A 737 -30.66 -0.94 12.97
C VAL A 737 -29.13 -0.91 12.94
N PRO A 738 -28.46 -0.53 14.04
CA PRO A 738 -27.01 -0.32 14.07
C PRO A 738 -26.16 -1.61 14.00
N TRP A 739 -26.76 -2.80 14.16
CA TRP A 739 -26.04 -4.08 14.13
C TRP A 739 -26.64 -5.05 13.09
N PRO A 740 -26.02 -5.18 11.91
CA PRO A 740 -26.49 -6.05 10.82
C PRO A 740 -26.31 -7.56 11.13
N VAL A 741 -27.12 -8.39 10.46
CA VAL A 741 -27.05 -9.86 10.53
C VAL A 741 -25.78 -10.34 9.82
N HIS A 742 -25.07 -11.32 10.38
CA HIS A 742 -23.92 -11.96 9.73
C HIS A 742 -24.34 -13.32 9.18
N ALA A 743 -23.91 -13.66 7.97
CA ALA A 743 -24.34 -14.89 7.31
C ALA A 743 -23.26 -15.52 6.42
N ASP A 744 -23.36 -16.82 6.23
CA ASP A 744 -22.48 -17.64 5.39
C ASP A 744 -23.20 -17.97 4.07
N ILE A 745 -22.71 -17.48 2.92
CA ILE A 745 -23.41 -17.59 1.63
C ILE A 745 -23.19 -18.96 1.01
N GLN A 746 -24.26 -19.76 0.89
CA GLN A 746 -24.17 -21.13 0.37
C GLN A 746 -24.46 -21.22 -1.13
N LEU A 747 -25.39 -20.43 -1.63
CA LEU A 747 -25.87 -20.48 -3.01
C LEU A 747 -26.17 -19.06 -3.50
N ILE A 748 -25.75 -18.71 -4.72
CA ILE A 748 -26.11 -17.46 -5.41
C ILE A 748 -26.88 -17.83 -6.67
N PHE A 749 -28.09 -17.28 -6.83
CA PHE A 749 -28.98 -17.72 -7.90
C PHE A 749 -29.96 -16.63 -8.35
N ARG A 750 -30.65 -16.90 -9.46
CA ARG A 750 -31.76 -16.10 -9.97
C ARG A 750 -32.91 -17.03 -10.37
N PRO A 751 -34.16 -16.77 -9.91
CA PRO A 751 -35.34 -17.50 -10.38
C PRO A 751 -35.59 -17.33 -11.88
N LEU A 752 -35.97 -18.42 -12.56
CA LEU A 752 -36.40 -18.38 -13.97
C LEU A 752 -37.94 -18.36 -14.02
N ALA A 753 -38.54 -17.17 -14.15
CA ALA A 753 -39.99 -16.99 -14.26
C ALA A 753 -40.36 -16.23 -15.55
N GLU A 754 -41.50 -16.55 -16.16
CA GLU A 754 -41.87 -16.14 -17.52
C GLU A 754 -42.15 -14.63 -17.72
N SER A 755 -42.33 -13.82 -16.67
CA SER A 755 -42.88 -12.45 -16.84
C SER A 755 -42.24 -11.31 -16.03
N THR A 756 -41.15 -11.52 -15.29
CA THR A 756 -40.49 -10.44 -14.52
C THR A 756 -38.97 -10.52 -14.52
N VAL A 757 -38.29 -9.37 -14.43
CA VAL A 757 -36.84 -9.30 -14.16
C VAL A 757 -36.61 -9.76 -12.72
N ALA A 758 -36.39 -11.07 -12.55
CA ALA A 758 -36.18 -11.67 -11.23
C ALA A 758 -34.89 -11.12 -10.58
N PRO A 759 -34.92 -10.77 -9.28
CA PRO A 759 -33.74 -10.28 -8.58
C PRO A 759 -32.69 -11.38 -8.41
N TYR A 760 -31.43 -10.98 -8.26
CA TYR A 760 -30.38 -11.88 -7.79
C TYR A 760 -30.52 -12.16 -6.30
N LEU A 761 -30.56 -13.43 -5.93
CA LEU A 761 -30.79 -13.92 -4.59
C LEU A 761 -29.60 -14.75 -4.10
N ALA A 762 -29.51 -14.89 -2.79
CA ALA A 762 -28.61 -15.83 -2.14
C ALA A 762 -29.32 -16.61 -1.03
N TYR A 763 -28.98 -17.89 -0.89
CA TYR A 763 -29.29 -18.66 0.30
C TYR A 763 -28.12 -18.55 1.28
N ALA A 764 -28.40 -18.25 2.55
CA ALA A 764 -27.37 -18.02 3.55
C ALA A 764 -27.72 -18.61 4.92
N TYR A 765 -26.70 -19.10 5.64
CA TYR A 765 -26.84 -19.52 7.04
C TYR A 765 -26.47 -18.40 8.00
N ARG A 766 -27.29 -18.15 9.02
CA ARG A 766 -27.11 -17.07 9.98
C ARG A 766 -26.05 -17.36 11.05
N PHE A 767 -25.42 -16.29 11.54
CA PHE A 767 -24.68 -16.23 12.79
C PHE A 767 -25.35 -15.27 13.79
N ASP A 768 -25.24 -15.58 15.07
CA ASP A 768 -25.71 -14.77 16.20
C ASP A 768 -24.54 -14.21 17.00
N PHE A 769 -24.65 -12.98 17.51
CA PHE A 769 -23.66 -12.42 18.42
C PHE A 769 -23.78 -13.03 19.82
N LEU A 770 -22.64 -13.36 20.42
CA LEU A 770 -22.56 -13.73 21.83
C LEU A 770 -22.17 -12.50 22.68
N SER A 771 -23.07 -12.01 23.54
CA SER A 771 -22.75 -10.93 24.48
C SER A 771 -21.65 -11.35 25.47
N GLN A 772 -20.60 -10.54 25.62
CA GLN A 772 -19.47 -10.80 26.52
C GLN A 772 -19.52 -9.99 27.84
N GLY A 773 -20.56 -9.19 28.07
CA GLY A 773 -20.75 -8.38 29.28
C GLY A 773 -22.21 -7.97 29.53
N PRO A 774 -22.53 -7.29 30.65
CA PRO A 774 -23.84 -6.69 30.87
C PRO A 774 -24.11 -5.66 29.76
N PRO A 775 -25.34 -5.57 29.20
CA PRO A 775 -25.65 -4.68 28.08
C PRO A 775 -25.25 -3.25 28.45
N ALA A 776 -24.47 -2.60 27.58
CA ALA A 776 -24.00 -1.23 27.76
C ALA A 776 -25.18 -0.24 27.63
N GLY A 777 -26.04 -0.19 28.65
CA GLY A 777 -27.23 0.68 28.68
C GLY A 777 -28.27 0.38 27.58
N HIS A 778 -29.47 0.89 27.78
CA HIS A 778 -30.50 0.95 26.73
C HIS A 778 -30.54 2.38 26.19
N ALA A 779 -29.69 2.71 25.22
CA ALA A 779 -29.93 3.90 24.41
C ALA A 779 -30.84 3.48 23.23
N ASN A 780 -32.08 3.96 23.22
CA ASN A 780 -33.03 3.84 22.11
C ASN A 780 -33.51 2.41 21.74
N GLY A 781 -33.55 1.47 22.69
CA GLY A 781 -34.20 0.16 22.47
C GLY A 781 -33.41 -0.82 21.59
N VAL A 782 -32.13 -0.58 21.34
CA VAL A 782 -31.25 -1.51 20.60
C VAL A 782 -30.26 -2.18 21.55
N HIS A 783 -30.22 -3.52 21.54
CA HIS A 783 -29.18 -4.29 22.24
C HIS A 783 -27.79 -3.97 21.66
N GLN A 784 -26.92 -3.35 22.45
CA GLN A 784 -25.53 -3.11 22.06
C GLN A 784 -24.68 -4.30 22.52
N PHE A 785 -24.16 -5.08 21.57
CA PHE A 785 -23.21 -6.15 21.86
C PHE A 785 -21.85 -5.54 22.20
N THR A 786 -21.13 -6.14 23.16
CA THR A 786 -19.77 -5.71 23.52
C THR A 786 -18.76 -6.73 22.98
N PRO A 787 -17.62 -6.28 22.41
CA PRO A 787 -16.57 -7.19 21.97
C PRO A 787 -15.92 -7.90 23.17
N ASP A 788 -15.21 -9.00 22.91
CA ASP A 788 -14.38 -9.66 23.92
C ASP A 788 -13.29 -8.69 24.43
N PRO A 789 -13.18 -8.43 25.75
CA PRO A 789 -12.31 -7.38 26.27
C PRO A 789 -10.82 -7.68 26.06
N THR A 790 -10.45 -8.96 25.88
CA THR A 790 -9.06 -9.39 25.70
C THR A 790 -8.59 -9.19 24.25
N THR A 791 -9.38 -9.67 23.30
CA THR A 791 -9.10 -9.68 21.86
C THR A 791 -9.63 -8.45 21.13
N GLY A 792 -10.60 -7.73 21.70
CA GLY A 792 -11.30 -6.63 21.06
C GLY A 792 -12.20 -7.07 19.90
N LEU A 793 -12.34 -8.38 19.66
CA LEU A 793 -13.11 -8.95 18.56
C LEU A 793 -14.51 -9.34 19.04
N TYR A 794 -15.51 -9.20 18.18
CA TYR A 794 -16.84 -9.73 18.46
C TYR A 794 -16.87 -11.24 18.26
N ILE A 795 -17.69 -11.94 19.04
CA ILE A 795 -17.85 -13.39 18.93
C ILE A 795 -19.20 -13.70 18.26
N LEU A 796 -19.14 -14.46 17.17
CA LEU A 796 -20.26 -14.95 16.42
C LEU A 796 -20.44 -16.45 16.66
N ARG A 797 -21.67 -16.91 16.80
CA ARG A 797 -22.05 -18.32 16.92
C ARG A 797 -22.94 -18.72 15.76
N LYS A 798 -22.78 -19.93 15.23
CA LYS A 798 -23.71 -20.49 14.24
C LYS A 798 -25.13 -20.55 14.82
N ALA A 799 -26.08 -19.91 14.14
CA ALA A 799 -27.48 -19.96 14.55
C ALA A 799 -28.07 -21.35 14.26
N THR A 800 -28.69 -21.95 15.28
CA THR A 800 -29.33 -23.28 15.20
C THR A 800 -30.77 -23.21 15.65
N ARG A 801 -31.63 -24.00 15.01
CA ARG A 801 -33.00 -24.24 15.47
C ARG A 801 -33.00 -25.16 16.70
N SER A 802 -34.17 -25.32 17.31
CA SER A 802 -34.37 -26.21 18.47
C SER A 802 -34.04 -27.68 18.17
N ASP A 803 -34.09 -28.10 16.90
CA ASP A 803 -33.71 -29.44 16.44
C ASP A 803 -32.21 -29.58 16.12
N GLY A 804 -31.41 -28.53 16.32
CA GLY A 804 -29.99 -28.50 16.01
C GLY A 804 -29.65 -28.17 14.55
N SER A 805 -30.63 -28.06 13.65
CA SER A 805 -30.40 -27.68 12.26
C SER A 805 -29.94 -26.23 12.12
N ARG A 806 -29.09 -25.92 11.12
CA ARG A 806 -28.65 -24.54 10.86
C ARG A 806 -29.82 -23.66 10.42
N MET A 807 -29.88 -22.45 10.96
CA MET A 807 -30.88 -21.46 10.56
C MET A 807 -30.47 -20.76 9.26
N GLY A 808 -31.05 -21.21 8.14
CA GLY A 808 -30.87 -20.60 6.83
C GLY A 808 -32.12 -19.88 6.30
N GLY A 809 -31.92 -19.09 5.25
CA GLY A 809 -32.95 -18.28 4.61
C GLY A 809 -32.43 -17.58 3.34
N ILE A 810 -33.36 -16.97 2.60
CA ILE A 810 -33.06 -16.30 1.33
C ILE A 810 -33.02 -14.80 1.51
N ILE A 811 -31.99 -14.19 0.91
CA ILE A 811 -31.76 -12.74 0.90
C ILE A 811 -31.54 -12.27 -0.55
N PRO A 812 -32.01 -11.06 -0.91
CA PRO A 812 -31.54 -10.36 -2.09
C PRO A 812 -30.04 -10.08 -1.97
N LEU A 813 -29.28 -10.21 -3.06
CA LEU A 813 -27.86 -9.82 -3.06
C LEU A 813 -27.68 -8.34 -2.66
N SER A 814 -28.63 -7.47 -2.99
CA SER A 814 -28.63 -6.06 -2.61
C SER A 814 -28.64 -5.81 -1.10
N GLN A 815 -28.99 -6.80 -0.27
CA GLN A 815 -28.90 -6.69 1.19
C GLN A 815 -27.49 -6.98 1.73
N ILE A 816 -26.59 -7.53 0.91
CA ILE A 816 -25.20 -7.75 1.31
C ILE A 816 -24.48 -6.40 1.39
N ARG A 817 -23.91 -6.10 2.55
CA ARG A 817 -23.11 -4.89 2.75
C ARG A 817 -21.68 -5.09 2.32
N MET A 818 -21.03 -6.11 2.85
CA MET A 818 -19.63 -6.43 2.55
C MET A 818 -19.29 -7.87 2.95
N PRO A 819 -18.24 -8.46 2.36
CA PRO A 819 -17.66 -9.69 2.87
C PRO A 819 -17.06 -9.45 4.25
N VAL A 820 -17.20 -10.42 5.15
CA VAL A 820 -16.55 -10.41 6.46
C VAL A 820 -15.60 -11.58 6.56
N GLN A 821 -14.72 -11.53 7.55
CA GLN A 821 -13.76 -12.59 7.80
C GLN A 821 -13.96 -13.15 9.21
N LEU A 822 -14.01 -14.48 9.28
CA LEU A 822 -14.19 -15.22 10.52
C LEU A 822 -12.91 -15.98 10.85
N ILE A 823 -12.53 -15.96 12.13
CA ILE A 823 -11.43 -16.76 12.68
C ILE A 823 -12.04 -17.77 13.65
N PRO A 824 -11.82 -19.09 13.49
CA PRO A 824 -12.33 -20.08 14.43
C PRO A 824 -11.89 -19.77 15.87
N ARG A 825 -12.78 -19.94 16.83
CA ARG A 825 -12.44 -19.81 18.24
C ARG A 825 -11.74 -21.08 18.73
N PHE A 826 -10.42 -21.14 18.55
CA PHE A 826 -9.60 -22.33 18.79
C PHE A 826 -9.56 -22.80 20.27
N GLY A 827 -9.79 -21.92 21.24
CA GLY A 827 -9.58 -22.24 22.65
C GLY A 827 -8.08 -22.37 22.99
N LYS A 828 -7.74 -23.22 23.98
CA LYS A 828 -6.35 -23.42 24.42
C LYS A 828 -5.49 -24.14 23.38
N VAL A 829 -6.06 -25.13 22.71
CA VAL A 829 -5.43 -25.94 21.66
C VAL A 829 -6.45 -26.08 20.54
N ALA A 830 -6.06 -25.80 19.31
CA ALA A 830 -6.91 -25.96 18.14
C ALA A 830 -7.27 -27.44 17.91
N ASP A 831 -8.49 -27.70 17.44
CA ASP A 831 -8.93 -29.07 17.13
C ASP A 831 -8.11 -29.64 15.97
N SER A 832 -7.38 -30.73 16.22
CA SER A 832 -6.46 -31.34 15.26
C SER A 832 -7.17 -31.91 14.01
N ARG A 833 -8.49 -32.00 14.02
CA ARG A 833 -9.29 -32.41 12.85
C ARG A 833 -9.52 -31.26 11.87
N MET A 834 -9.21 -30.03 12.28
CA MET A 834 -9.37 -28.86 11.42
C MET A 834 -8.33 -28.83 10.30
N ASP A 835 -8.77 -28.40 9.12
CA ASP A 835 -7.93 -28.00 8.00
C ASP A 835 -8.51 -26.71 7.37
N ALA A 836 -7.79 -26.18 6.38
CA ALA A 836 -8.18 -24.97 5.65
C ALA A 836 -9.57 -25.06 4.96
N LYS A 837 -10.08 -26.28 4.75
CA LYS A 837 -11.29 -26.58 3.99
C LYS A 837 -12.49 -26.89 4.88
N ASN A 838 -12.27 -27.30 6.13
CA ASN A 838 -13.31 -27.71 7.05
C ASN A 838 -13.41 -26.84 8.32
N SER A 839 -12.50 -25.89 8.55
CA SER A 839 -12.45 -25.12 9.80
C SER A 839 -13.73 -24.34 10.09
N LEU A 840 -14.37 -23.78 9.05
CA LEU A 840 -15.70 -23.18 9.17
C LEU A 840 -16.79 -24.21 9.49
N ALA A 841 -16.67 -25.46 9.07
CA ALA A 841 -17.65 -26.51 9.36
C ALA A 841 -17.49 -27.06 10.79
N CYS A 842 -16.25 -27.32 11.22
CA CYS A 842 -15.93 -27.94 12.51
C CYS A 842 -16.15 -27.01 13.72
N CYS A 843 -16.03 -25.69 13.55
CA CYS A 843 -16.16 -24.74 14.65
C CYS A 843 -17.61 -24.22 14.82
N GLN A 844 -18.02 -23.93 16.05
CA GLN A 844 -19.34 -23.33 16.36
C GLN A 844 -19.26 -21.82 16.59
N ASP A 845 -18.15 -21.36 17.17
CA ASP A 845 -17.92 -19.97 17.57
C ASP A 845 -16.75 -19.39 16.79
N PHE A 846 -16.87 -18.14 16.36
CA PHE A 846 -15.88 -17.44 15.53
C PHE A 846 -15.64 -16.04 16.06
N TYR A 847 -14.41 -15.56 15.96
CA TYR A 847 -14.12 -14.14 16.06
C TYR A 847 -14.42 -13.46 14.73
N LEU A 848 -15.18 -12.37 14.78
CA LEU A 848 -15.36 -11.46 13.65
C LEU A 848 -14.10 -10.60 13.52
N ASN A 849 -13.33 -10.84 12.46
CA ASN A 849 -12.09 -10.12 12.23
C ASN A 849 -12.36 -8.75 11.61
N HIS A 850 -12.09 -7.66 12.34
CA HIS A 850 -12.09 -6.30 11.77
C HIS A 850 -10.76 -5.91 11.13
N TYR A 851 -9.69 -6.69 11.32
CA TYR A 851 -8.36 -6.42 10.75
C TYR A 851 -8.24 -6.90 9.29
N VAL A 852 -9.35 -7.02 8.54
CA VAL A 852 -9.33 -7.49 7.14
C VAL A 852 -8.61 -6.48 6.25
N ASP A 853 -8.96 -5.21 6.40
CA ASP A 853 -8.37 -4.08 5.71
C ASP A 853 -8.58 -2.80 6.53
N LYS A 854 -8.04 -1.69 6.02
CA LYS A 854 -8.03 -0.40 6.71
C LYS A 854 -9.36 0.34 6.66
N ASP A 855 -10.23 0.00 5.70
CA ASP A 855 -11.55 0.60 5.57
C ASP A 855 -12.56 -0.13 6.47
N THR A 856 -12.34 -1.44 6.72
CA THR A 856 -13.17 -2.26 7.62
C THR A 856 -12.88 -2.01 9.10
N PHE A 857 -11.62 -1.74 9.45
CA PHE A 857 -11.20 -1.37 10.80
C PHE A 857 -11.56 0.08 11.14
#